data_AF-M2BQ28-F1
#
_entry.id   AF-M2BQ28-F1
#
_cell.length_a   1.000
_cell.length_b   1.000
_cell.length_c   1.000
_cell.angle_alpha   90.00
_cell.angle_beta   90.00
_cell.angle_gamma   90.00
#
_symmetry.space_group_name_H-M   'P 1'
#
loop_
_entity.id
_entity.type
_entity.pdbx_description
1 polymer ?
#
loop_
_entity_poly.entity_id
_entity_poly.type
_entity_poly.pdbx_seq_one_letter_code
_entity_poly.pdbx_strand_id
1 'polypeptide(L)'
;MKKEKINIAFAGQPNSGKSTLFNMMTGAHQHVANYPGITVEKKTGEYFALDQSVFITDLPGTYSLTSYSPEERVTRNFILREKPELLVNIADASNLERHLYLTFQLLEMNCPIVMYLNKMDSAKNAGLQIDVDKVSSLLGIPIIAGSAKKKEKVNELKELISKTAESSEPQNPFMLTYGKDMESYLEKIVEKLKDSAKDEFFSIPLRWLAIKLCEKDSAVIEEEGKNFTNFDSILDFIKEIEAEHKEKHKHSFEIEIALARSAAAKKIVEAAVSKKELEQKAVESLNIKRKITEVIAALILCFVTYEILDSLFLLLPIPIFANNILRLILSIAGAFAFTGGAALIYTKGGSGSINSTDRIDKVLCHKVYGLLILVELVLVFYWITVVLGYKMTDKVFPIFKFVRTIVSQLIYPEGLINEGPLRGLFLSGIIDGAIMILNYVPIFFCLFALIAFLEDVGYMARLAFIMDRILRKFGLHGQSTLPMILSGVIMGGCVVPGVMSTRTIRDDKSRLVTILILPLLNCMAKIPFYVLITGIFFTSYQWIVLGGISFFTLIVALIVAKYFSLYVVHGKPEPFVLELPAYNMPTLRGVLTRTFERLWSFIKKVATTVVAVSVIIWAGVNFPSLNSEKTAQYEARKAAYIQDFAGKLNNSYSQYFASEKGFIEYQRLTEKLYLYDAINRFGGAKGMEKNINRLFLQNPEMTKIALKGKIELGSNIGAFKNYLDMYSSAKKDFDKAYNDAQEFQKPILKASFYAYWQKLNPYFFALVRTGKVKISGTAVIDSEAAAAAKAIRPASADLKLISVQLRKETLENSVLGYLGKAMEPVTKYAGFDWKVNIAILGSFAAKEALVSTLGTIYSVESSSEDSGKVLEARIQDKETGLTPLDGLTIMILIALFPPCIATVMATKTETQSVGWTLFSVMYPVVLSSLVAVLVFQLGRLFGF
;
A
#
# COMPACT_ATOMS: atom_id res chain seq x y z
N MET A 1 -43.62 -28.57 -24.31
CA MET A 1 -43.78 -27.49 -23.30
C MET A 1 -42.46 -26.75 -23.22
N LYS A 2 -42.46 -25.41 -23.32
CA LYS A 2 -41.24 -24.62 -23.09
C LYS A 2 -40.77 -24.82 -21.65
N LYS A 3 -39.48 -25.02 -21.42
CA LYS A 3 -38.93 -25.09 -20.06
C LYS A 3 -39.05 -23.71 -19.41
N GLU A 4 -39.56 -23.66 -18.18
CA GLU A 4 -39.67 -22.40 -17.41
C GLU A 4 -38.29 -21.89 -16.95
N LYS A 5 -37.35 -22.80 -16.69
CA LYS A 5 -35.99 -22.49 -16.26
C LYS A 5 -34.95 -23.28 -17.07
N ILE A 6 -33.92 -22.60 -17.55
CA ILE A 6 -32.79 -23.18 -18.27
C ILE A 6 -31.49 -22.92 -17.49
N ASN A 7 -30.71 -23.96 -17.24
CA ASN A 7 -29.42 -23.84 -16.55
C ASN A 7 -28.25 -23.92 -17.54
N ILE A 8 -27.54 -22.81 -17.71
CA ILE A 8 -26.39 -22.73 -18.63
C ILE A 8 -25.10 -22.39 -17.90
N ALA A 9 -23.99 -22.76 -18.50
CA ALA A 9 -22.66 -22.41 -17.99
C ALA A 9 -21.78 -21.76 -19.06
N PHE A 10 -21.06 -20.71 -18.69
CA PHE A 10 -20.12 -20.03 -19.56
C PHE A 10 -18.73 -20.62 -19.38
N ALA A 11 -18.21 -21.21 -20.44
CA ALA A 11 -16.85 -21.73 -20.50
C ALA A 11 -16.02 -20.92 -21.49
N GLY A 12 -14.72 -20.80 -21.26
CA GLY A 12 -13.84 -20.09 -22.19
C GLY A 12 -12.49 -19.76 -21.55
N GLN A 13 -11.52 -19.46 -22.40
CA GLN A 13 -10.20 -19.05 -21.93
C GLN A 13 -10.26 -17.68 -21.22
N PRO A 14 -9.35 -17.42 -20.27
CA PRO A 14 -9.16 -16.08 -19.72
C PRO A 14 -8.99 -15.03 -20.83
N ASN A 15 -9.49 -13.82 -20.59
CA ASN A 15 -9.46 -12.71 -21.54
C ASN A 15 -10.23 -12.94 -22.87
N SER A 16 -11.05 -13.98 -23.01
CA SER A 16 -11.96 -14.15 -24.16
C SER A 16 -13.11 -13.12 -24.19
N GLY A 17 -13.26 -12.33 -23.13
CA GLY A 17 -14.38 -11.40 -22.92
C GLY A 17 -15.61 -12.04 -22.28
N LYS A 18 -15.45 -13.23 -21.67
CA LYS A 18 -16.47 -13.93 -20.89
C LYS A 18 -17.14 -13.05 -19.83
N SER A 19 -16.37 -12.40 -18.96
CA SER A 19 -16.94 -11.52 -17.91
C SER A 19 -17.67 -10.31 -18.50
N THR A 20 -17.21 -9.79 -19.64
CA THR A 20 -17.90 -8.70 -20.35
C THR A 20 -19.25 -9.16 -20.87
N LEU A 21 -19.32 -10.34 -21.49
CA LEU A 21 -20.57 -10.91 -21.97
C LEU A 21 -21.52 -11.26 -20.81
N PHE A 22 -21.01 -11.87 -19.74
CA PHE A 22 -21.77 -12.19 -18.54
C PHE A 22 -22.47 -10.96 -17.96
N ASN A 23 -21.69 -9.89 -17.68
CA ASN A 23 -22.23 -8.64 -17.14
C ASN A 23 -23.28 -8.00 -18.06
N MET A 24 -23.14 -8.18 -19.38
CA MET A 24 -24.11 -7.64 -20.35
C MET A 24 -25.40 -8.44 -20.41
N MET A 25 -25.35 -9.75 -20.18
CA MET A 25 -26.53 -10.61 -20.22
C MET A 25 -27.34 -10.54 -18.93
N THR A 26 -26.66 -10.52 -17.76
CA THR A 26 -27.30 -10.54 -16.42
C THR A 26 -27.56 -9.14 -15.85
N GLY A 27 -26.84 -8.11 -16.31
CA GLY A 27 -26.98 -6.75 -15.80
C GLY A 27 -26.66 -6.67 -14.31
N ALA A 28 -27.61 -6.16 -13.51
CA ALA A 28 -27.45 -6.06 -12.06
C ALA A 28 -27.86 -7.35 -11.30
N HIS A 29 -28.49 -8.31 -11.96
CA HIS A 29 -29.00 -9.55 -11.35
C HIS A 29 -27.91 -10.63 -11.28
N GLN A 30 -26.86 -10.33 -10.53
CA GLN A 30 -25.72 -11.22 -10.34
C GLN A 30 -25.35 -11.35 -8.86
N HIS A 31 -24.87 -12.54 -8.49
CA HIS A 31 -24.39 -12.88 -7.16
C HIS A 31 -22.97 -13.44 -7.26
N VAL A 32 -22.10 -13.04 -6.33
CA VAL A 32 -20.71 -13.50 -6.25
C VAL A 32 -20.52 -14.22 -4.92
N ALA A 33 -20.17 -15.50 -5.00
CA ALA A 33 -19.80 -16.34 -3.87
C ALA A 33 -18.43 -17.00 -4.12
N ASN A 34 -17.96 -17.82 -3.18
CA ASN A 34 -16.82 -18.71 -3.41
C ASN A 34 -17.32 -20.14 -3.60
N TYR A 35 -16.63 -20.94 -4.41
CA TYR A 35 -16.88 -22.38 -4.48
C TYR A 35 -16.58 -23.04 -3.12
N PRO A 36 -17.34 -24.08 -2.70
CA PRO A 36 -17.13 -24.72 -1.41
C PRO A 36 -15.70 -25.22 -1.21
N GLY A 37 -15.06 -24.81 -0.11
CA GLY A 37 -13.75 -25.32 0.30
C GLY A 37 -12.53 -24.73 -0.43
N ILE A 38 -12.71 -23.77 -1.34
CA ILE A 38 -11.62 -23.17 -2.14
C ILE A 38 -11.85 -21.67 -2.37
N THR A 39 -10.78 -20.92 -2.67
CA THR A 39 -10.81 -19.45 -2.84
C THR A 39 -11.19 -19.00 -4.26
N VAL A 40 -11.83 -19.85 -5.05
CA VAL A 40 -12.23 -19.54 -6.43
C VAL A 40 -13.62 -18.88 -6.41
N GLU A 41 -13.75 -17.71 -7.02
CA GLU A 41 -15.03 -16.98 -7.13
C GLU A 41 -16.02 -17.74 -8.04
N LYS A 42 -17.25 -17.96 -7.54
CA LYS A 42 -18.43 -18.43 -8.30
C LYS A 42 -19.32 -17.23 -8.59
N LYS A 43 -19.45 -16.84 -9.87
CA LYS A 43 -20.38 -15.79 -10.30
C LYS A 43 -21.60 -16.43 -10.95
N THR A 44 -22.78 -16.11 -10.43
CA THR A 44 -24.06 -16.61 -10.94
C THR A 44 -24.96 -15.43 -11.25
N GLY A 45 -25.81 -15.54 -12.26
CA GLY A 45 -26.79 -14.51 -12.56
C GLY A 45 -27.98 -15.06 -13.31
N GLU A 46 -29.05 -14.29 -13.35
CA GLU A 46 -30.29 -14.65 -14.04
C GLU A 46 -30.65 -13.57 -15.04
N TYR A 47 -31.19 -13.98 -16.19
CA TYR A 47 -31.87 -13.06 -17.10
C TYR A 47 -33.15 -13.70 -17.64
N PHE A 48 -34.09 -12.84 -18.00
CA PHE A 48 -35.33 -13.26 -18.63
C PHE A 48 -35.25 -13.03 -20.14
N ALA A 49 -35.56 -14.05 -20.94
CA ALA A 49 -35.67 -13.94 -22.39
C ALA A 49 -36.69 -14.94 -22.93
N LEU A 50 -37.49 -14.53 -23.93
CA LEU A 50 -38.44 -15.40 -24.65
C LEU A 50 -39.42 -16.19 -23.75
N ASP A 51 -39.88 -15.56 -22.67
CA ASP A 51 -40.74 -16.15 -21.63
C ASP A 51 -40.08 -17.28 -20.80
N GLN A 52 -38.75 -17.27 -20.72
CA GLN A 52 -37.95 -18.24 -19.95
C GLN A 52 -36.98 -17.53 -19.00
N SER A 53 -36.79 -18.11 -17.82
CA SER A 53 -35.72 -17.70 -16.90
C SER A 53 -34.45 -18.49 -17.18
N VAL A 54 -33.36 -17.81 -17.54
CA VAL A 54 -32.07 -18.45 -17.81
C VAL A 54 -31.12 -18.17 -16.65
N PHE A 55 -30.72 -19.23 -15.96
CA PHE A 55 -29.71 -19.19 -14.91
C PHE A 55 -28.32 -19.43 -15.51
N ILE A 56 -27.45 -18.43 -15.40
CA ILE A 56 -26.08 -18.49 -15.90
C ILE A 56 -25.13 -18.71 -14.74
N THR A 57 -24.28 -19.74 -14.83
CA THR A 57 -23.06 -19.84 -14.02
C THR A 57 -21.83 -19.49 -14.86
N ASP A 58 -21.08 -18.49 -14.42
CA ASP A 58 -19.82 -18.10 -15.04
C ASP A 58 -18.69 -19.00 -14.51
N LEU A 59 -18.22 -19.93 -15.34
CA LEU A 59 -17.13 -20.82 -14.92
C LEU A 59 -15.80 -20.06 -14.93
N PRO A 60 -14.84 -20.41 -14.05
CA PRO A 60 -13.50 -19.86 -14.11
C PRO A 60 -12.90 -19.94 -15.53
N GLY A 61 -12.15 -18.92 -15.93
CA GLY A 61 -11.49 -18.95 -17.24
C GLY A 61 -10.38 -20.01 -17.24
N THR A 62 -10.41 -20.95 -18.18
CA THR A 62 -9.49 -22.09 -18.23
C THR A 62 -8.91 -22.26 -19.63
N TYR A 63 -7.64 -22.66 -19.74
CA TYR A 63 -7.01 -22.94 -21.03
C TYR A 63 -7.18 -24.39 -21.46
N SER A 64 -7.28 -25.25 -20.44
CA SER A 64 -7.51 -26.67 -20.56
C SER A 64 -8.40 -27.13 -19.41
N LEU A 65 -8.94 -28.34 -19.53
CA LEU A 65 -9.66 -29.05 -18.49
C LEU A 65 -8.75 -30.09 -17.84
N THR A 66 -7.51 -29.71 -17.55
CA THR A 66 -6.57 -30.51 -16.74
C THR A 66 -6.80 -30.23 -15.26
N SER A 67 -6.15 -30.97 -14.36
CA SER A 67 -6.30 -30.76 -12.92
C SER A 67 -5.20 -29.95 -12.26
N TYR A 68 -4.39 -29.25 -13.05
CA TYR A 68 -3.24 -28.51 -12.52
C TYR A 68 -3.69 -27.30 -11.70
N SER A 69 -4.71 -26.56 -12.16
CA SER A 69 -5.21 -25.38 -11.45
C SER A 69 -6.52 -25.66 -10.68
N PRO A 70 -6.76 -25.00 -9.53
CA PRO A 70 -8.06 -25.05 -8.86
C PRO A 70 -9.22 -24.61 -9.77
N GLU A 71 -9.01 -23.60 -10.62
CA GLU A 71 -9.99 -23.11 -11.59
C GLU A 71 -10.33 -24.15 -12.67
N GLU A 72 -9.32 -24.88 -13.15
CA GLU A 72 -9.52 -25.97 -14.12
C GLU A 72 -10.27 -27.13 -13.48
N ARG A 73 -9.90 -27.53 -12.25
CA ARG A 73 -10.62 -28.55 -11.48
C ARG A 73 -12.07 -28.18 -11.21
N VAL A 74 -12.34 -26.92 -10.85
CA VAL A 74 -13.70 -26.41 -10.63
C VAL A 74 -14.53 -26.44 -11.90
N THR A 75 -13.99 -25.91 -12.99
CA THR A 75 -14.67 -25.88 -14.29
C THR A 75 -15.01 -27.30 -14.74
N ARG A 76 -14.03 -28.22 -14.66
CA ARG A 76 -14.21 -29.64 -14.99
C ARG A 76 -15.27 -30.31 -14.12
N ASN A 77 -15.14 -30.19 -12.79
CA ASN A 77 -16.06 -30.84 -11.84
C ASN A 77 -17.47 -30.28 -11.97
N PHE A 78 -17.62 -28.99 -12.23
CA PHE A 78 -18.92 -28.37 -12.49
C PHE A 78 -19.58 -28.99 -13.74
N ILE A 79 -18.86 -29.08 -14.86
CA ILE A 79 -19.41 -29.61 -16.11
C ILE A 79 -19.80 -31.09 -15.95
N LEU A 80 -18.94 -31.90 -15.32
CA LEU A 80 -19.18 -33.33 -15.17
C LEU A 80 -20.25 -33.68 -14.12
N ARG A 81 -20.30 -32.95 -12.99
CA ARG A 81 -21.16 -33.29 -11.85
C ARG A 81 -22.44 -32.48 -11.79
N GLU A 82 -22.40 -31.16 -12.03
CA GLU A 82 -23.61 -30.32 -12.04
C GLU A 82 -24.35 -30.43 -13.39
N LYS A 83 -23.71 -30.95 -14.45
CA LYS A 83 -24.28 -31.24 -15.79
C LYS A 83 -25.20 -30.12 -16.30
N PRO A 84 -24.63 -28.97 -16.71
CA PRO A 84 -25.44 -27.88 -17.27
C PRO A 84 -26.19 -28.36 -18.52
N GLU A 85 -27.37 -27.79 -18.76
CA GLU A 85 -28.19 -28.16 -19.93
C GLU A 85 -27.57 -27.68 -21.24
N LEU A 86 -26.79 -26.59 -21.18
CA LEU A 86 -26.08 -26.01 -22.31
C LEU A 86 -24.80 -25.32 -21.84
N LEU A 87 -23.70 -25.55 -22.56
CA LEU A 87 -22.45 -24.82 -22.42
C LEU A 87 -22.36 -23.72 -23.48
N VAL A 88 -22.07 -22.49 -23.04
CA VAL A 88 -21.74 -21.39 -23.93
C VAL A 88 -20.22 -21.21 -23.92
N ASN A 89 -19.57 -21.67 -24.99
CA ASN A 89 -18.13 -21.55 -25.18
C ASN A 89 -17.77 -20.18 -25.79
N ILE A 90 -17.00 -19.38 -25.06
CA ILE A 90 -16.65 -18.01 -25.45
C ILE A 90 -15.19 -17.97 -25.89
N ALA A 91 -14.98 -17.75 -27.18
CA ALA A 91 -13.68 -17.78 -27.83
C ALA A 91 -13.28 -16.42 -28.43
N ASP A 92 -11.98 -16.14 -28.49
CA ASP A 92 -11.44 -14.91 -29.09
C ASP A 92 -11.15 -15.12 -30.58
N ALA A 93 -11.84 -14.37 -31.44
CA ALA A 93 -11.65 -14.37 -32.88
C ALA A 93 -10.22 -14.05 -33.32
N SER A 94 -9.51 -13.18 -32.58
CA SER A 94 -8.14 -12.77 -32.95
C SER A 94 -7.10 -13.87 -32.75
N ASN A 95 -7.39 -14.87 -31.90
CA ASN A 95 -6.51 -15.98 -31.57
C ASN A 95 -7.26 -17.32 -31.63
N LEU A 96 -8.10 -17.52 -32.66
CA LEU A 96 -9.01 -18.66 -32.76
C LEU A 96 -8.31 -20.02 -32.59
N GLU A 97 -7.14 -20.22 -33.21
CA GLU A 97 -6.36 -21.48 -33.12
C GLU A 97 -6.14 -21.93 -31.68
N ARG A 98 -5.74 -20.99 -30.81
CA ARG A 98 -5.49 -21.27 -29.40
C ARG A 98 -6.76 -21.60 -28.63
N HIS A 99 -7.86 -20.92 -28.94
CA HIS A 99 -9.14 -21.13 -28.26
C HIS A 99 -9.80 -22.46 -28.65
N LEU A 100 -9.56 -22.97 -29.86
CA LEU A 100 -10.05 -24.27 -30.29
C LEU A 100 -9.55 -25.42 -29.41
N TYR A 101 -8.40 -25.27 -28.77
CA TYR A 101 -7.85 -26.30 -27.87
C TYR A 101 -8.79 -26.63 -26.71
N LEU A 102 -9.33 -25.60 -26.05
CA LEU A 102 -10.34 -25.78 -25.01
C LEU A 102 -11.66 -26.28 -25.61
N THR A 103 -12.04 -25.77 -26.78
CA THR A 103 -13.25 -26.21 -27.48
C THR A 103 -13.27 -27.71 -27.71
N PHE A 104 -12.16 -28.32 -28.16
CA PHE A 104 -12.09 -29.77 -28.37
C PHE A 104 -12.32 -30.55 -27.07
N GLN A 105 -11.75 -30.09 -25.95
CA GLN A 105 -11.94 -30.75 -24.66
C GLN A 105 -13.37 -30.60 -24.12
N LEU A 106 -14.03 -29.47 -24.40
CA LEU A 106 -15.45 -29.28 -24.08
C LEU A 106 -16.33 -30.22 -24.91
N LEU A 107 -16.04 -30.40 -26.21
CA LEU A 107 -16.76 -31.32 -27.09
C LEU A 107 -16.61 -32.78 -26.61
N GLU A 108 -15.45 -33.16 -26.06
CA GLU A 108 -15.22 -34.50 -25.48
C GLU A 108 -16.06 -34.80 -24.22
N MET A 109 -16.62 -33.79 -23.55
CA MET A 109 -17.44 -33.96 -22.34
C MET A 109 -18.91 -34.31 -22.62
N ASN A 110 -19.30 -34.41 -23.90
CA ASN A 110 -20.64 -34.83 -24.33
C ASN A 110 -21.80 -33.98 -23.76
N CYS A 111 -21.58 -32.66 -23.66
CA CYS A 111 -22.59 -31.67 -23.27
C CYS A 111 -22.97 -30.83 -24.49
N PRO A 112 -24.23 -30.42 -24.67
CA PRO A 112 -24.63 -29.49 -25.73
C PRO A 112 -23.84 -28.18 -25.64
N ILE A 113 -23.31 -27.69 -26.75
CA ILE A 113 -22.46 -26.49 -26.81
C ILE A 113 -22.99 -25.49 -27.85
N VAL A 114 -22.95 -24.21 -27.48
CA VAL A 114 -23.08 -23.04 -28.38
C VAL A 114 -21.79 -22.24 -28.27
N MET A 115 -21.26 -21.73 -29.39
CA MET A 115 -20.05 -20.92 -29.37
C MET A 115 -20.35 -19.44 -29.65
N TYR A 116 -19.83 -18.56 -28.80
CA TYR A 116 -19.78 -17.12 -29.06
C TYR A 116 -18.35 -16.72 -29.44
N LEU A 117 -18.14 -16.42 -30.71
CA LEU A 117 -16.87 -15.97 -31.26
C LEU A 117 -16.73 -14.45 -31.07
N ASN A 118 -16.09 -14.06 -29.97
CA ASN A 118 -15.97 -12.69 -29.51
C ASN A 118 -14.76 -11.96 -30.11
N LYS A 119 -14.69 -10.64 -29.93
CA LYS A 119 -13.62 -9.75 -30.39
C LYS A 119 -13.42 -9.73 -31.91
N MET A 120 -14.51 -9.82 -32.67
CA MET A 120 -14.46 -9.64 -34.13
C MET A 120 -13.89 -8.29 -34.56
N ASP A 121 -13.99 -7.26 -33.72
CA ASP A 121 -13.34 -5.96 -33.94
C ASP A 121 -11.80 -6.04 -33.88
N SER A 122 -11.26 -6.82 -32.95
CA SER A 122 -9.81 -7.03 -32.85
C SER A 122 -9.29 -7.89 -34.01
N ALA A 123 -10.03 -8.93 -34.40
CA ALA A 123 -9.71 -9.75 -35.56
C ALA A 123 -9.68 -8.92 -36.86
N LYS A 124 -10.68 -8.05 -37.07
CA LYS A 124 -10.71 -7.12 -38.21
C LYS A 124 -9.52 -6.15 -38.21
N ASN A 125 -9.16 -5.60 -37.05
CA ASN A 125 -7.99 -4.72 -36.91
C ASN A 125 -6.66 -5.45 -37.21
N ALA A 126 -6.60 -6.76 -36.95
CA ALA A 126 -5.46 -7.61 -37.31
C ALA A 126 -5.45 -8.04 -38.80
N GLY A 127 -6.45 -7.63 -39.59
CA GLY A 127 -6.59 -7.99 -41.01
C GLY A 127 -7.12 -9.42 -41.25
N LEU A 128 -7.73 -10.04 -40.24
CA LEU A 128 -8.30 -11.39 -40.34
C LEU A 128 -9.74 -11.34 -40.86
N GLN A 129 -10.05 -12.18 -41.83
CA GLN A 129 -11.41 -12.53 -42.24
C GLN A 129 -11.70 -13.96 -41.82
N ILE A 130 -12.77 -14.15 -41.05
CA ILE A 130 -13.17 -15.45 -40.51
C ILE A 130 -14.52 -15.82 -41.09
N ASP A 131 -14.57 -16.97 -41.75
CA ASP A 131 -15.80 -17.58 -42.26
C ASP A 131 -16.50 -18.36 -41.14
N VAL A 132 -17.48 -17.72 -40.49
CA VAL A 132 -18.17 -18.25 -39.30
C VAL A 132 -18.99 -19.50 -39.63
N ASP A 133 -19.63 -19.53 -40.80
CA ASP A 133 -20.46 -20.65 -41.23
C ASP A 133 -19.60 -21.89 -41.52
N LYS A 134 -18.41 -21.68 -42.07
CA LYS A 134 -17.43 -22.75 -42.27
C LYS A 134 -16.86 -23.29 -40.96
N VAL A 135 -16.56 -22.44 -39.98
CA VAL A 135 -16.16 -22.91 -38.64
C VAL A 135 -17.30 -23.67 -37.97
N SER A 136 -18.53 -23.19 -38.07
CA SER A 136 -19.75 -23.82 -37.53
C SER A 136 -19.95 -25.23 -38.09
N SER A 137 -19.86 -25.38 -39.43
CA SER A 137 -19.97 -26.69 -40.09
C SER A 137 -18.82 -27.64 -39.78
N LEU A 138 -17.57 -27.14 -39.65
CA LEU A 138 -16.42 -27.97 -39.30
C LEU A 138 -16.47 -28.47 -37.85
N LEU A 139 -16.96 -27.66 -36.91
CA LEU A 139 -17.09 -28.04 -35.51
C LEU A 139 -18.40 -28.77 -35.18
N GLY A 140 -19.41 -28.70 -36.05
CA GLY A 140 -20.72 -29.31 -35.81
C GLY A 140 -21.53 -28.64 -34.69
N ILE A 141 -21.21 -27.38 -34.35
CA ILE A 141 -21.87 -26.62 -33.28
C ILE A 141 -22.31 -25.25 -33.80
N PRO A 142 -23.42 -24.69 -33.29
CA PRO A 142 -23.88 -23.36 -33.71
C PRO A 142 -22.97 -22.25 -33.15
N ILE A 143 -22.60 -21.29 -34.01
CA ILE A 143 -21.67 -20.21 -33.69
C ILE A 143 -22.28 -18.84 -34.00
N ILE A 144 -22.15 -17.90 -33.06
CA ILE A 144 -22.44 -16.48 -33.29
C ILE A 144 -21.17 -15.67 -33.11
N ALA A 145 -20.82 -14.85 -34.10
CA ALA A 145 -19.63 -14.00 -34.06
C ALA A 145 -19.98 -12.52 -33.86
N GLY A 146 -19.37 -11.88 -32.86
CA GLY A 146 -19.66 -10.49 -32.53
C GLY A 146 -18.58 -9.81 -31.66
N SER A 147 -18.92 -8.65 -31.13
CA SER A 147 -18.10 -7.93 -30.16
C SER A 147 -18.94 -7.61 -28.92
N ALA A 148 -18.66 -8.32 -27.82
CA ALA A 148 -19.31 -8.06 -26.54
C ALA A 148 -19.12 -6.59 -26.14
N LYS A 149 -17.91 -6.03 -26.28
CA LYS A 149 -17.61 -4.62 -25.96
C LYS A 149 -18.56 -3.62 -26.67
N LYS A 150 -18.99 -3.92 -27.89
CA LYS A 150 -19.90 -3.09 -28.70
C LYS A 150 -21.37 -3.50 -28.60
N LYS A 151 -21.70 -4.51 -27.78
CA LYS A 151 -23.05 -5.10 -27.66
C LYS A 151 -23.59 -5.69 -28.97
N GLU A 152 -22.71 -6.18 -29.85
CA GLU A 152 -23.12 -6.77 -31.12
C GLU A 152 -23.60 -8.22 -30.93
N LYS A 153 -24.73 -8.57 -31.54
CA LYS A 153 -25.32 -9.93 -31.62
C LYS A 153 -25.65 -10.62 -30.28
N VAL A 154 -25.81 -9.86 -29.20
CA VAL A 154 -26.15 -10.43 -27.88
C VAL A 154 -27.59 -10.97 -27.85
N ASN A 155 -28.53 -10.30 -28.53
CA ASN A 155 -29.92 -10.77 -28.60
C ASN A 155 -30.04 -12.05 -29.45
N GLU A 156 -29.34 -12.10 -30.58
CA GLU A 156 -29.22 -13.31 -31.41
C GLU A 156 -28.66 -14.49 -30.60
N LEU A 157 -27.69 -14.24 -29.69
CA LEU A 157 -27.17 -15.27 -28.79
C LEU A 157 -28.21 -15.77 -27.78
N LYS A 158 -29.04 -14.87 -27.22
CA LYS A 158 -30.14 -15.28 -26.32
C LYS A 158 -31.15 -16.17 -27.03
N GLU A 159 -31.51 -15.82 -28.26
CA GLU A 159 -32.42 -16.62 -29.10
C GLU A 159 -31.82 -17.99 -29.43
N LEU A 160 -30.53 -18.05 -29.77
CA LEU A 160 -29.83 -19.30 -30.05
C LEU A 160 -29.74 -20.21 -28.83
N ILE A 161 -29.50 -19.65 -27.64
CA ILE A 161 -29.46 -20.40 -26.37
C ILE A 161 -30.82 -21.05 -26.10
N SER A 162 -31.91 -20.29 -26.15
CA SER A 162 -33.26 -20.83 -25.94
C SER A 162 -33.59 -21.91 -26.98
N LYS A 163 -33.31 -21.66 -28.27
CA LYS A 163 -33.56 -22.64 -29.33
C LYS A 163 -32.77 -23.93 -29.15
N THR A 164 -31.50 -23.84 -28.75
CA THR A 164 -30.64 -25.01 -28.57
C THR A 164 -31.00 -25.79 -27.31
N ALA A 165 -31.37 -25.11 -26.23
CA ALA A 165 -31.80 -25.75 -24.98
C ALA A 165 -33.16 -26.46 -25.09
N GLU A 166 -34.03 -26.00 -26.01
CA GLU A 166 -35.33 -26.63 -26.31
C GLU A 166 -35.23 -27.75 -27.36
N SER A 167 -34.18 -27.76 -28.18
CA SER A 167 -34.02 -28.76 -29.23
C SER A 167 -33.79 -30.15 -28.63
N SER A 168 -34.61 -31.11 -29.03
CA SER A 168 -34.42 -32.53 -28.77
C SER A 168 -33.55 -33.23 -29.82
N GLU A 169 -33.08 -32.50 -30.84
CA GLU A 169 -32.14 -33.05 -31.82
C GLU A 169 -30.72 -33.15 -31.21
N PRO A 170 -30.09 -34.34 -31.23
CA PRO A 170 -28.73 -34.48 -30.74
C PRO A 170 -27.78 -33.69 -31.66
N GLN A 171 -26.99 -32.80 -31.05
CA GLN A 171 -25.85 -32.21 -31.75
C GLN A 171 -24.88 -33.34 -32.13
N ASN A 172 -24.33 -33.28 -33.34
CA ASN A 172 -23.24 -34.15 -33.79
C ASN A 172 -21.93 -33.34 -33.82
N PRO A 173 -21.34 -33.04 -32.65
CA PRO A 173 -20.13 -32.24 -32.57
C PRO A 173 -18.95 -32.96 -33.23
N PHE A 174 -17.98 -32.17 -33.70
CA PHE A 174 -16.73 -32.68 -34.23
C PHE A 174 -16.02 -33.59 -33.21
N MET A 175 -15.84 -34.85 -33.59
CA MET A 175 -15.10 -35.83 -32.80
C MET A 175 -13.63 -35.80 -33.22
N LEU A 176 -12.76 -35.35 -32.30
CA LEU A 176 -11.33 -35.38 -32.53
C LEU A 176 -10.80 -36.82 -32.48
N THR A 177 -9.99 -37.17 -33.47
CA THR A 177 -9.32 -38.47 -33.58
C THR A 177 -7.81 -38.33 -33.37
N TYR A 178 -7.23 -39.25 -32.58
CA TYR A 178 -5.85 -39.17 -32.10
C TYR A 178 -4.85 -40.01 -32.94
N GLY A 179 -5.20 -40.34 -34.19
CA GLY A 179 -4.43 -41.25 -35.03
C GLY A 179 -4.82 -42.72 -34.82
N LYS A 180 -4.59 -43.57 -35.82
CA LYS A 180 -5.12 -44.96 -35.83
C LYS A 180 -4.62 -45.80 -34.65
N ASP A 181 -3.33 -45.66 -34.31
CA ASP A 181 -2.73 -46.42 -33.22
C ASP A 181 -3.31 -46.00 -31.86
N MET A 182 -3.41 -44.69 -31.59
CA MET A 182 -3.98 -44.17 -30.34
C MET A 182 -5.46 -44.48 -30.19
N GLU A 183 -6.25 -44.42 -31.27
CA GLU A 183 -7.66 -44.81 -31.20
C GLU A 183 -7.83 -46.28 -30.81
N SER A 184 -7.00 -47.17 -31.35
CA SER A 184 -7.01 -48.59 -30.95
C SER A 184 -6.64 -48.77 -29.47
N TYR A 185 -5.70 -47.98 -28.96
CA TYR A 185 -5.34 -48.01 -27.53
C TYR A 185 -6.46 -47.43 -26.65
N LEU A 186 -7.08 -46.33 -27.05
CA LEU A 186 -8.19 -45.72 -26.32
C LEU A 186 -9.40 -46.66 -26.26
N GLU A 187 -9.72 -47.37 -27.34
CA GLU A 187 -10.79 -48.39 -27.35
C GLU A 187 -10.54 -49.49 -26.31
N LYS A 188 -9.32 -50.06 -26.29
CA LYS A 188 -8.92 -51.07 -25.29
C LYS A 188 -9.01 -50.55 -23.85
N ILE A 189 -8.62 -49.30 -23.61
CA ILE A 189 -8.72 -48.66 -22.29
C ILE A 189 -10.19 -48.46 -21.91
N VAL A 190 -11.03 -48.01 -22.83
CA VAL A 190 -12.47 -47.81 -22.60
C VAL A 190 -13.18 -49.14 -22.30
N GLU A 191 -12.84 -50.23 -22.99
CA GLU A 191 -13.37 -51.57 -22.68
C GLU A 191 -13.03 -52.00 -21.26
N LYS A 192 -11.75 -51.90 -20.86
CA LYS A 192 -11.35 -52.19 -19.47
C LYS A 192 -12.02 -51.29 -18.44
N LEU A 193 -12.24 -50.01 -18.75
CA LEU A 193 -12.97 -49.09 -17.87
C LEU A 193 -14.44 -49.48 -17.72
N LYS A 194 -15.09 -49.97 -18.80
CA LYS A 194 -16.47 -50.48 -18.74
C LYS A 194 -16.58 -51.71 -17.85
N ASP A 195 -15.67 -52.67 -18.02
CA ASP A 195 -15.68 -53.94 -17.28
C ASP A 195 -15.39 -53.76 -15.78
N SER A 196 -14.69 -52.67 -15.42
CA SER A 196 -14.21 -52.39 -14.07
C SER A 196 -15.08 -51.40 -13.28
N ALA A 197 -16.13 -50.84 -13.89
CA ALA A 197 -16.97 -49.83 -13.26
C ALA A 197 -17.84 -50.45 -12.15
N LYS A 198 -17.85 -49.84 -10.95
CA LYS A 198 -18.65 -50.33 -9.81
C LYS A 198 -20.15 -50.13 -9.98
N ASP A 199 -20.55 -49.10 -10.73
CA ASP A 199 -21.95 -48.73 -10.98
C ASP A 199 -22.28 -48.88 -12.47
N GLU A 200 -23.45 -49.46 -12.79
CA GLU A 200 -23.97 -49.57 -14.18
C GLU A 200 -24.26 -48.19 -14.81
N PHE A 201 -24.52 -47.16 -13.98
CA PHE A 201 -24.81 -45.79 -14.42
C PHE A 201 -23.65 -44.83 -14.11
N PHE A 202 -22.49 -45.08 -14.71
CA PHE A 202 -21.36 -44.17 -14.59
C PHE A 202 -21.66 -42.85 -15.32
N SER A 203 -21.73 -41.75 -14.56
CA SER A 203 -22.24 -40.47 -15.05
C SER A 203 -21.26 -39.69 -15.95
N ILE A 204 -20.01 -40.12 -16.07
CA ILE A 204 -18.92 -39.43 -16.78
C ILE A 204 -18.63 -40.13 -18.13
N PRO A 205 -18.34 -39.39 -19.22
CA PRO A 205 -17.95 -40.00 -20.50
C PRO A 205 -16.66 -40.83 -20.39
N LEU A 206 -16.74 -42.14 -20.65
CA LEU A 206 -15.61 -43.06 -20.51
C LEU A 206 -14.45 -42.75 -21.48
N ARG A 207 -14.75 -42.26 -22.69
CA ARG A 207 -13.73 -41.83 -23.65
C ARG A 207 -12.92 -40.64 -23.10
N TRP A 208 -13.58 -39.67 -22.49
CA TRP A 208 -12.92 -38.53 -21.86
C TRP A 208 -12.03 -38.99 -20.70
N LEU A 209 -12.52 -39.93 -19.87
CA LEU A 209 -11.73 -40.50 -18.77
C LEU A 209 -10.48 -41.22 -19.29
N ALA A 210 -10.59 -42.03 -20.34
CA ALA A 210 -9.46 -42.72 -20.97
C ALA A 210 -8.39 -41.73 -21.45
N ILE A 211 -8.79 -40.65 -22.13
CA ILE A 211 -7.87 -39.58 -22.58
C ILE A 211 -7.15 -38.96 -21.37
N LYS A 212 -7.86 -38.68 -20.27
CA LYS A 212 -7.28 -38.08 -19.06
C LYS A 212 -6.31 -38.99 -18.32
N LEU A 213 -6.56 -40.30 -18.34
CA LEU A 213 -5.61 -41.28 -17.79
C LEU A 213 -4.35 -41.36 -18.64
N CYS A 214 -4.45 -41.27 -19.97
CA CYS A 214 -3.30 -41.17 -20.88
C CYS A 214 -2.52 -39.86 -20.71
N GLU A 215 -3.19 -38.77 -20.29
CA GLU A 215 -2.54 -37.50 -19.91
C GLU A 215 -1.91 -37.51 -18.50
N LYS A 216 -1.99 -38.65 -17.78
CA LYS A 216 -1.49 -38.83 -16.40
C LYS A 216 -2.03 -37.81 -15.41
N ASP A 217 -3.30 -37.45 -15.56
CA ASP A 217 -3.92 -36.46 -14.69
C ASP A 217 -4.09 -37.01 -13.25
N SER A 218 -3.18 -36.58 -12.37
CA SER A 218 -3.09 -37.08 -10.99
C SER A 218 -4.38 -36.91 -10.16
N ALA A 219 -5.13 -35.82 -10.35
CA ALA A 219 -6.34 -35.62 -9.57
C ALA A 219 -7.49 -36.50 -10.10
N VAL A 220 -7.56 -36.73 -11.41
CA VAL A 220 -8.52 -37.68 -11.98
C VAL A 220 -8.23 -39.10 -11.48
N ILE A 221 -6.96 -39.49 -11.44
CA ILE A 221 -6.50 -40.79 -10.92
C ILE A 221 -6.95 -40.98 -9.46
N GLU A 222 -6.81 -39.95 -8.61
CA GLU A 222 -7.17 -40.03 -7.19
C GLU A 222 -8.69 -39.91 -6.93
N GLU A 223 -9.38 -39.01 -7.64
CA GLU A 223 -10.82 -38.77 -7.48
C GLU A 223 -11.65 -39.91 -8.05
N GLU A 224 -11.36 -40.31 -9.29
CA GLU A 224 -12.16 -41.30 -10.03
C GLU A 224 -11.69 -42.74 -9.79
N GLY A 225 -10.43 -42.96 -9.40
CA GLY A 225 -9.92 -44.31 -9.11
C GLY A 225 -10.70 -45.04 -8.02
N LYS A 226 -11.39 -44.31 -7.13
CA LYS A 226 -12.27 -44.87 -6.10
C LYS A 226 -13.50 -45.58 -6.67
N ASN A 227 -13.93 -45.21 -7.88
CA ASN A 227 -15.14 -45.68 -8.53
C ASN A 227 -14.93 -46.98 -9.32
N PHE A 228 -13.70 -47.49 -9.42
CA PHE A 228 -13.34 -48.68 -10.18
C PHE A 228 -12.78 -49.81 -9.29
N THR A 229 -13.02 -51.07 -9.63
CA THR A 229 -12.39 -52.25 -9.00
C THR A 229 -11.10 -52.63 -9.72
N ASN A 230 -9.97 -52.82 -9.03
CA ASN A 230 -8.66 -53.09 -9.67
C ASN A 230 -8.12 -51.93 -10.55
N PHE A 231 -8.33 -50.69 -10.13
CA PHE A 231 -7.84 -49.50 -10.86
C PHE A 231 -6.31 -49.50 -11.08
N ASP A 232 -5.53 -50.03 -10.14
CA ASP A 232 -4.08 -50.14 -10.29
C ASP A 232 -3.67 -51.01 -11.50
N SER A 233 -4.42 -52.08 -11.79
CA SER A 233 -4.18 -52.92 -12.96
C SER A 233 -4.44 -52.17 -14.28
N ILE A 234 -5.38 -51.23 -14.29
CA ILE A 234 -5.65 -50.37 -15.45
C ILE A 234 -4.49 -49.39 -15.65
N LEU A 235 -3.97 -48.80 -14.57
CA LEU A 235 -2.83 -47.89 -14.65
C LEU A 235 -1.56 -48.60 -15.15
N ASP A 236 -1.31 -49.83 -14.71
CA ASP A 236 -0.18 -50.63 -15.19
C ASP A 236 -0.34 -51.02 -16.65
N PHE A 237 -1.55 -51.40 -17.07
CA PHE A 237 -1.86 -51.63 -18.48
C PHE A 237 -1.61 -50.39 -19.35
N ILE A 238 -2.00 -49.19 -18.88
CA ILE A 238 -1.73 -47.93 -19.61
C ILE A 238 -0.22 -47.69 -19.73
N LYS A 239 0.57 -47.99 -18.70
CA LYS A 239 2.04 -47.87 -18.76
C LYS A 239 2.67 -48.84 -19.77
N GLU A 240 2.16 -50.06 -19.85
CA GLU A 240 2.63 -51.06 -20.83
C GLU A 240 2.37 -50.59 -22.26
N ILE A 241 1.15 -50.13 -22.57
CA ILE A 241 0.82 -49.61 -23.90
C ILE A 241 1.60 -48.32 -24.19
N GLU A 242 1.79 -47.45 -23.20
CA GLU A 242 2.60 -46.24 -23.39
C GLU A 242 4.05 -46.58 -23.74
N ALA A 243 4.61 -47.63 -23.15
CA ALA A 243 5.95 -48.10 -23.49
C ALA A 243 6.03 -48.58 -24.95
N GLU A 244 5.05 -49.36 -25.41
CA GLU A 244 4.93 -49.81 -26.81
C GLU A 244 4.79 -48.62 -27.78
N HIS A 245 3.93 -47.65 -27.45
CA HIS A 245 3.77 -46.44 -28.26
C HIS A 245 5.04 -45.60 -28.31
N LYS A 246 5.73 -45.44 -27.18
CA LYS A 246 6.97 -44.67 -27.10
C LYS A 246 8.10 -45.30 -27.89
N GLU A 247 8.14 -46.64 -27.97
CA GLU A 247 9.08 -47.35 -28.83
C GLU A 247 8.80 -47.09 -30.32
N LYS A 248 7.52 -47.07 -30.72
CA LYS A 248 7.09 -46.86 -32.11
C LYS A 248 7.22 -45.41 -32.58
N HIS A 249 6.80 -44.44 -31.76
CA HIS A 249 6.64 -43.03 -32.15
C HIS A 249 7.67 -42.08 -31.54
N LYS A 250 8.49 -42.56 -30.58
CA LYS A 250 9.54 -41.81 -29.86
C LYS A 250 9.07 -40.69 -28.92
N HIS A 251 7.77 -40.57 -28.65
CA HIS A 251 7.19 -39.65 -27.66
C HIS A 251 6.08 -40.31 -26.84
N SER A 252 5.62 -39.64 -25.78
CA SER A 252 4.58 -40.14 -24.86
C SER A 252 3.17 -39.84 -25.37
N PHE A 253 2.17 -40.50 -24.77
CA PHE A 253 0.75 -40.25 -25.07
C PHE A 253 0.34 -38.78 -24.88
N GLU A 254 0.81 -38.12 -23.82
CA GLU A 254 0.59 -36.69 -23.57
C GLU A 254 0.98 -35.82 -24.78
N ILE A 255 2.13 -36.13 -25.38
CA ILE A 255 2.67 -35.38 -26.53
C ILE A 255 1.82 -35.66 -27.77
N GLU A 256 1.47 -36.91 -28.02
CA GLU A 256 0.64 -37.30 -29.17
C GLU A 256 -0.75 -36.62 -29.12
N ILE A 257 -1.39 -36.62 -27.94
CA ILE A 257 -2.68 -35.95 -27.71
C ILE A 257 -2.55 -34.44 -27.97
N ALA A 258 -1.47 -33.82 -27.49
CA ALA A 258 -1.23 -32.40 -27.71
C ALA A 258 -0.98 -32.06 -29.19
N LEU A 259 -0.21 -32.88 -29.89
CA LEU A 259 0.07 -32.73 -31.33
C LEU A 259 -1.20 -32.88 -32.16
N ALA A 260 -2.03 -33.89 -31.88
CA ALA A 260 -3.30 -34.11 -32.59
C ALA A 260 -4.25 -32.93 -32.45
N ARG A 261 -4.42 -32.40 -31.22
CA ARG A 261 -5.24 -31.19 -30.97
C ARG A 261 -4.69 -29.96 -31.70
N SER A 262 -3.38 -29.75 -31.67
CA SER A 262 -2.75 -28.63 -32.38
C SER A 262 -2.93 -28.73 -33.90
N ALA A 263 -2.73 -29.93 -34.46
CA ALA A 263 -2.93 -30.19 -35.89
C ALA A 263 -4.39 -29.96 -36.32
N ALA A 264 -5.36 -30.40 -35.52
CA ALA A 264 -6.78 -30.18 -35.79
C ALA A 264 -7.16 -28.69 -35.73
N ALA A 265 -6.71 -27.96 -34.72
CA ALA A 265 -6.94 -26.52 -34.61
C ALA A 265 -6.38 -25.78 -35.83
N LYS A 266 -5.14 -26.08 -36.21
CA LYS A 266 -4.48 -25.49 -37.38
C LYS A 266 -5.25 -25.76 -38.67
N LYS A 267 -5.69 -27.00 -38.89
CA LYS A 267 -6.47 -27.40 -40.08
C LYS A 267 -7.80 -26.63 -40.19
N ILE A 268 -8.51 -26.44 -39.07
CA ILE A 268 -9.77 -25.67 -39.04
C ILE A 268 -9.51 -24.20 -39.35
N VAL A 269 -8.45 -23.62 -38.76
CA VAL A 269 -8.09 -22.21 -38.96
C VAL A 269 -7.64 -21.95 -40.40
N GLU A 270 -6.78 -22.79 -40.97
CA GLU A 270 -6.35 -22.69 -42.38
C GLU A 270 -7.53 -22.78 -43.35
N ALA A 271 -8.55 -23.58 -43.01
CA ALA A 271 -9.73 -23.72 -43.84
C ALA A 271 -10.68 -22.51 -43.78
N ALA A 272 -10.73 -21.78 -42.66
CA ALA A 272 -11.78 -20.79 -42.37
C ALA A 272 -11.29 -19.36 -42.11
N VAL A 273 -9.98 -19.14 -41.98
CA VAL A 273 -9.39 -17.83 -41.73
C VAL A 273 -8.49 -17.43 -42.89
N SER A 274 -8.80 -16.29 -43.51
CA SER A 274 -7.96 -15.66 -44.54
C SER A 274 -7.42 -14.32 -44.05
N LYS A 275 -6.23 -13.94 -44.52
CA LYS A 275 -5.63 -12.64 -44.22
C LYS A 275 -5.79 -11.73 -45.42
N LYS A 276 -6.48 -10.60 -45.24
CA LYS A 276 -6.62 -9.60 -46.31
C LYS A 276 -5.31 -8.82 -46.42
N GLU A 277 -4.76 -8.68 -47.63
CA GLU A 277 -3.68 -7.73 -47.88
C GLU A 277 -4.22 -6.31 -47.62
N LEU A 278 -3.66 -5.64 -46.62
CA LEU A 278 -3.98 -4.24 -46.30
C LEU A 278 -3.47 -3.34 -47.44
N GLU A 279 -4.27 -2.36 -47.87
CA GLU A 279 -3.88 -1.36 -48.87
C GLU A 279 -2.53 -0.71 -48.52
N GLN A 280 -1.61 -0.58 -49.49
CA GLN A 280 -0.24 -0.06 -49.29
C GLN A 280 -0.19 1.27 -48.53
N LYS A 281 -1.13 2.19 -48.78
CA LYS A 281 -1.22 3.49 -48.07
C LYS A 281 -1.56 3.33 -46.58
N ALA A 282 -2.42 2.39 -46.23
CA ALA A 282 -2.75 2.09 -44.83
C ALA A 282 -1.53 1.48 -44.12
N VAL A 283 -0.80 0.59 -44.79
CA VAL A 283 0.44 -0.03 -44.29
C VAL A 283 1.55 1.01 -44.07
N GLU A 284 1.74 1.97 -44.99
CA GLU A 284 2.69 3.08 -44.81
C GLU A 284 2.33 3.98 -43.63
N SER A 285 1.05 4.37 -43.50
CA SER A 285 0.60 5.22 -42.39
C SER A 285 0.78 4.55 -41.02
N LEU A 286 0.54 3.23 -40.95
CA LEU A 286 0.75 2.42 -39.76
C LEU A 286 2.25 2.28 -39.44
N ASN A 287 3.10 2.09 -40.45
CA ASN A 287 4.55 2.02 -40.28
C ASN A 287 5.17 3.35 -39.83
N ILE A 288 4.67 4.49 -40.32
CA ILE A 288 5.11 5.83 -39.88
C ILE A 288 4.74 6.04 -38.40
N LYS A 289 3.46 5.81 -38.04
CA LYS A 289 3.02 5.91 -36.63
C LYS A 289 3.82 4.97 -35.72
N ARG A 290 4.14 3.76 -36.20
CA ARG A 290 4.95 2.80 -35.47
C ARG A 290 6.38 3.30 -35.26
N LYS A 291 7.06 3.78 -36.30
CA LYS A 291 8.42 4.35 -36.18
C LYS A 291 8.47 5.54 -35.23
N ILE A 292 7.47 6.43 -35.29
CA ILE A 292 7.37 7.56 -34.35
C ILE A 292 7.27 7.05 -32.91
N THR A 293 6.41 6.05 -32.67
CA THR A 293 6.22 5.47 -31.33
C THR A 293 7.48 4.77 -30.82
N GLU A 294 8.18 4.03 -31.68
CA GLU A 294 9.45 3.35 -31.35
C GLU A 294 10.55 4.36 -30.98
N VAL A 295 10.67 5.46 -31.74
CA VAL A 295 11.65 6.53 -31.46
C VAL A 295 11.33 7.25 -30.15
N ILE A 296 10.07 7.61 -29.92
CA ILE A 296 9.64 8.25 -28.66
C ILE A 296 9.92 7.33 -27.46
N ALA A 297 9.61 6.04 -27.56
CA ALA A 297 9.87 5.08 -26.48
C ALA A 297 11.38 4.94 -26.19
N ALA A 298 12.22 4.89 -27.23
CA ALA A 298 13.67 4.83 -27.08
C ALA A 298 14.24 6.11 -26.45
N LEU A 299 13.74 7.29 -26.84
CA LEU A 299 14.14 8.57 -26.25
C LEU A 299 13.75 8.67 -24.78
N ILE A 300 12.54 8.23 -24.42
CA ILE A 300 12.09 8.18 -23.02
C ILE A 300 12.98 7.24 -22.21
N LEU A 301 13.25 6.03 -22.70
CA LEU A 301 14.13 5.08 -22.03
C LEU A 301 15.54 5.65 -21.86
N CYS A 302 16.05 6.39 -22.85
CA CYS A 302 17.38 7.01 -22.79
C CYS A 302 17.43 8.13 -21.75
N PHE A 303 16.38 8.95 -21.70
CA PHE A 303 16.29 10.03 -20.73
C PHE A 303 16.19 9.49 -19.30
N VAL A 304 15.36 8.48 -19.08
CA VAL A 304 15.17 7.86 -17.75
C VAL A 304 16.47 7.18 -17.28
N THR A 305 17.11 6.40 -18.15
CA THR A 305 18.42 5.79 -17.82
C THR A 305 19.49 6.82 -17.53
N TYR A 306 19.52 7.92 -18.28
CA TYR A 306 20.44 9.03 -18.03
C TYR A 306 20.25 9.62 -16.63
N GLU A 307 19.01 9.97 -16.24
CA GLU A 307 18.71 10.55 -14.92
C GLU A 307 19.12 9.61 -13.77
N ILE A 308 18.90 8.31 -13.96
CA ILE A 308 19.28 7.28 -12.98
C ILE A 308 20.80 7.15 -12.88
N LEU A 309 21.52 7.08 -14.01
CA LEU A 309 22.97 6.98 -14.02
C LEU A 309 23.63 8.22 -13.43
N ASP A 310 23.14 9.42 -13.76
CA ASP A 310 23.66 10.66 -13.19
C ASP A 310 23.48 10.72 -11.68
N SER A 311 22.28 10.34 -11.19
CA SER A 311 22.00 10.23 -9.76
C SER A 311 22.89 9.20 -9.07
N LEU A 312 23.13 8.05 -9.71
CA LEU A 312 23.95 6.97 -9.16
C LEU A 312 25.43 7.32 -9.12
N PHE A 313 25.95 7.98 -10.16
CA PHE A 313 27.33 8.47 -10.17
C PHE A 313 27.56 9.61 -9.19
N LEU A 314 26.57 10.49 -8.99
CA LEU A 314 26.61 11.52 -7.95
C LEU A 314 26.74 10.91 -6.54
N LEU A 315 26.12 9.75 -6.32
CA LEU A 315 26.17 9.04 -5.03
C LEU A 315 27.53 8.36 -4.76
N LEU A 316 28.32 8.03 -5.79
CA LEU A 316 29.58 7.30 -5.62
C LEU A 316 30.74 8.22 -5.20
N PRO A 317 31.47 7.92 -4.11
CA PRO A 317 32.56 8.74 -3.57
C PRO A 317 33.87 8.49 -4.35
N ILE A 318 33.81 8.54 -5.68
CA ILE A 318 34.97 8.33 -6.55
C ILE A 318 35.34 9.68 -7.18
N PRO A 319 36.62 10.12 -7.13
CA PRO A 319 37.05 11.44 -7.61
C PRO A 319 36.65 11.74 -9.07
N ILE A 320 36.58 10.69 -9.88
CA ILE A 320 36.17 10.72 -11.29
C ILE A 320 34.73 11.27 -11.45
N PHE A 321 33.83 10.91 -10.53
CA PHE A 321 32.42 11.33 -10.57
C PHE A 321 32.14 12.67 -9.88
N ALA A 322 33.10 13.21 -9.13
CA ALA A 322 33.01 14.56 -8.57
C ALA A 322 33.14 15.64 -9.66
N ASN A 323 33.77 15.33 -10.79
CA ASN A 323 33.82 16.24 -11.94
C ASN A 323 32.51 16.17 -12.74
N ASN A 324 31.73 17.26 -12.68
CA ASN A 324 30.41 17.36 -13.33
C ASN A 324 30.45 17.07 -14.84
N ILE A 325 31.53 17.44 -15.55
CA ILE A 325 31.63 17.22 -17.00
C ILE A 325 31.86 15.74 -17.30
N LEU A 326 32.76 15.09 -16.57
CA LEU A 326 33.09 13.68 -16.79
C LEU A 326 31.91 12.78 -16.41
N ARG A 327 31.20 13.12 -15.32
CA ARG A 327 29.96 12.46 -14.92
C ARG A 327 28.90 12.57 -16.02
N LEU A 328 28.65 13.78 -16.53
CA LEU A 328 27.68 14.03 -17.59
C LEU A 328 27.98 13.17 -18.84
N ILE A 329 29.24 13.13 -19.29
CA ILE A 329 29.66 12.35 -20.46
C ILE A 329 29.44 10.84 -20.21
N LEU A 330 29.82 10.33 -19.04
CA LEU A 330 29.65 8.92 -18.68
C LEU A 330 28.18 8.52 -18.57
N SER A 331 27.34 9.36 -17.97
CA SER A 331 25.88 9.13 -17.86
C SER A 331 25.23 9.07 -19.23
N ILE A 332 25.56 10.01 -20.12
CA ILE A 332 25.04 10.06 -21.49
C ILE A 332 25.51 8.83 -22.28
N ALA A 333 26.81 8.52 -22.25
CA ALA A 333 27.36 7.37 -22.95
C ALA A 333 26.74 6.05 -22.47
N GLY A 334 26.55 5.89 -21.15
CA GLY A 334 25.90 4.73 -20.55
C GLY A 334 24.44 4.59 -20.98
N ALA A 335 23.68 5.69 -21.00
CA ALA A 335 22.29 5.70 -21.43
C ALA A 335 22.13 5.33 -22.93
N PHE A 336 22.99 5.88 -23.80
CA PHE A 336 23.01 5.53 -25.22
C PHE A 336 23.41 4.06 -25.46
N ALA A 337 24.40 3.54 -24.72
CA ALA A 337 24.80 2.14 -24.82
C ALA A 337 23.67 1.20 -24.38
N PHE A 338 22.98 1.54 -23.29
CA PHE A 338 21.86 0.76 -22.79
C PHE A 338 20.69 0.73 -23.78
N THR A 339 20.23 1.90 -24.22
CA THR A 339 19.11 2.01 -25.16
C THR A 339 19.44 1.45 -26.54
N GLY A 340 20.66 1.65 -27.03
CA GLY A 340 21.14 1.06 -28.28
C GLY A 340 21.10 -0.46 -28.27
N GLY A 341 21.54 -1.10 -27.17
CA GLY A 341 21.46 -2.55 -27.05
C GLY A 341 20.02 -3.09 -26.91
N ALA A 342 19.14 -2.37 -26.20
CA ALA A 342 17.71 -2.71 -26.16
C ALA A 342 17.05 -2.60 -27.55
N ALA A 343 17.36 -1.53 -28.31
CA ALA A 343 16.88 -1.33 -29.68
C ALA A 343 17.41 -2.38 -30.66
N LEU A 344 18.65 -2.84 -30.49
CA LEU A 344 19.24 -3.91 -31.31
C LEU A 344 18.54 -5.25 -31.09
N ILE A 345 18.16 -5.57 -29.84
CA ILE A 345 17.37 -6.77 -29.53
C ILE A 345 15.96 -6.65 -30.13
N TYR A 346 15.33 -5.48 -30.01
CA TYR A 346 14.01 -5.21 -30.57
C TYR A 346 13.98 -5.38 -32.09
N THR A 347 14.97 -4.82 -32.80
CA THR A 347 15.04 -4.84 -34.27
C THR A 347 15.41 -6.22 -34.82
N LYS A 348 16.40 -6.92 -34.23
CA LYS A 348 16.74 -8.31 -34.62
C LYS A 348 15.60 -9.31 -34.36
N GLY A 349 14.72 -9.01 -33.41
CA GLY A 349 13.56 -9.84 -33.10
C GLY A 349 12.47 -9.91 -34.18
N GLY A 350 12.58 -9.11 -35.25
CA GLY A 350 11.48 -8.81 -36.17
C GLY A 350 11.25 -9.76 -37.36
N SER A 351 12.14 -10.72 -37.67
CA SER A 351 12.01 -11.55 -38.90
C SER A 351 10.96 -12.67 -38.83
N GLY A 352 10.44 -13.01 -37.65
CA GLY A 352 9.44 -14.08 -37.47
C GLY A 352 8.31 -13.78 -36.47
N SER A 353 8.17 -12.53 -36.00
CA SER A 353 7.12 -12.13 -35.04
C SER A 353 5.90 -11.59 -35.77
N ILE A 354 4.71 -12.17 -35.52
CA ILE A 354 3.45 -11.77 -36.17
C ILE A 354 2.86 -10.50 -35.50
N ASN A 355 3.10 -10.28 -34.19
CA ASN A 355 2.53 -9.17 -33.41
C ASN A 355 3.59 -8.22 -32.80
N SER A 356 3.23 -6.94 -32.64
CA SER A 356 4.07 -5.91 -32.00
C SER A 356 4.43 -6.25 -30.53
N THR A 357 3.53 -6.96 -29.84
CA THR A 357 3.71 -7.42 -28.45
C THR A 357 4.87 -8.40 -28.32
N ASP A 358 5.03 -9.33 -29.26
CA ASP A 358 6.09 -10.34 -29.21
C ASP A 358 7.49 -9.73 -29.31
N ARG A 359 7.63 -8.60 -30.02
CA ARG A 359 8.90 -7.89 -30.15
C ARG A 359 9.29 -7.19 -28.85
N ILE A 360 8.32 -6.60 -28.16
CA ILE A 360 8.54 -5.97 -26.86
C ILE A 360 8.91 -7.04 -25.83
N ASP A 361 8.23 -8.19 -25.85
CA ASP A 361 8.50 -9.30 -24.94
C ASP A 361 9.90 -9.88 -25.13
N LYS A 362 10.48 -9.86 -26.34
CA LYS A 362 11.88 -10.24 -26.56
C LYS A 362 12.89 -9.36 -25.82
N VAL A 363 12.60 -8.06 -25.66
CA VAL A 363 13.46 -7.15 -24.89
C VAL A 363 13.20 -7.31 -23.40
N LEU A 364 11.93 -7.22 -23.00
CA LEU A 364 11.55 -7.23 -21.58
C LEU A 364 11.79 -8.59 -20.92
N CYS A 365 11.63 -9.71 -21.62
CA CYS A 365 11.90 -11.05 -21.08
C CYS A 365 13.34 -11.52 -21.36
N HIS A 366 14.22 -10.66 -21.85
CA HIS A 366 15.61 -11.02 -22.10
C HIS A 366 16.36 -11.32 -20.79
N LYS A 367 17.28 -12.28 -20.80
CA LYS A 367 18.01 -12.75 -19.60
C LYS A 367 18.74 -11.65 -18.82
N VAL A 368 19.28 -10.66 -19.53
CA VAL A 368 20.06 -9.55 -18.93
C VAL A 368 19.27 -8.25 -18.99
N TYR A 369 18.95 -7.76 -20.18
CA TYR A 369 18.13 -6.55 -20.37
C TYR A 369 16.78 -6.57 -19.63
N GLY A 370 16.10 -7.71 -19.51
CA GLY A 370 14.87 -7.79 -18.72
C GLY A 370 15.09 -7.49 -17.23
N LEU A 371 16.18 -7.99 -16.66
CA LEU A 371 16.56 -7.69 -15.27
C LEU A 371 17.01 -6.24 -15.10
N LEU A 372 17.77 -5.70 -16.06
CA LEU A 372 18.20 -4.30 -16.00
C LEU A 372 17.03 -3.32 -16.10
N ILE A 373 16.10 -3.55 -17.04
CA ILE A 373 14.87 -2.75 -17.18
C ILE A 373 14.00 -2.89 -15.93
N LEU A 374 13.95 -4.06 -15.32
CA LEU A 374 13.25 -4.23 -14.04
C LEU A 374 13.88 -3.38 -12.93
N VAL A 375 15.21 -3.40 -12.79
CA VAL A 375 15.90 -2.57 -11.79
C VAL A 375 15.63 -1.09 -12.05
N GLU A 376 15.73 -0.65 -13.31
CA GLU A 376 15.42 0.72 -13.73
C GLU A 376 13.99 1.12 -13.35
N LEU A 377 13.01 0.25 -13.65
CA LEU A 377 11.61 0.46 -13.32
C LEU A 377 11.39 0.55 -11.80
N VAL A 378 12.06 -0.28 -11.00
CA VAL A 378 12.00 -0.21 -9.52
C VAL A 378 12.61 1.10 -9.00
N LEU A 379 13.69 1.60 -9.61
CA LEU A 379 14.29 2.89 -9.26
C LEU A 379 13.37 4.07 -9.59
N VAL A 380 12.71 4.04 -10.75
CA VAL A 380 11.67 5.03 -11.11
C VAL A 380 10.52 4.98 -10.11
N PHE A 381 10.11 3.79 -9.70
CA PHE A 381 9.03 3.60 -8.73
C PHE A 381 9.38 4.23 -7.39
N TYR A 382 10.60 4.02 -6.91
CA TYR A 382 11.08 4.71 -5.71
C TYR A 382 11.03 6.21 -5.84
N TRP A 383 11.58 6.74 -6.93
CA TRP A 383 11.66 8.18 -7.13
C TRP A 383 10.25 8.81 -7.12
N ILE A 384 9.28 8.19 -7.82
CA ILE A 384 7.90 8.65 -7.83
C ILE A 384 7.22 8.44 -6.47
N THR A 385 7.37 7.29 -5.81
CA THR A 385 6.66 7.04 -4.56
C THR A 385 7.20 7.86 -3.40
N VAL A 386 8.52 7.99 -3.29
CA VAL A 386 9.20 8.63 -2.17
C VAL A 386 9.36 10.11 -2.42
N VAL A 387 10.04 10.52 -3.49
CA VAL A 387 10.37 11.95 -3.71
C VAL A 387 9.12 12.76 -3.97
N LEU A 388 8.25 12.30 -4.88
CA LEU A 388 6.98 12.99 -5.14
C LEU A 388 6.00 12.81 -3.97
N GLY A 389 5.95 11.62 -3.34
CA GLY A 389 5.11 11.38 -2.16
C GLY A 389 5.44 12.31 -0.98
N TYR A 390 6.72 12.54 -0.67
CA TYR A 390 7.13 13.50 0.36
C TYR A 390 6.79 14.94 -0.02
N LYS A 391 7.05 15.36 -1.26
CA LYS A 391 6.64 16.69 -1.76
C LYS A 391 5.13 16.92 -1.66
N MET A 392 4.32 15.88 -1.83
CA MET A 392 2.88 15.94 -1.62
C MET A 392 2.53 16.00 -0.12
N THR A 393 3.24 15.24 0.71
CA THR A 393 3.07 15.22 2.16
C THR A 393 3.29 16.59 2.79
N ASP A 394 4.34 17.31 2.39
CA ASP A 394 4.63 18.67 2.86
C ASP A 394 3.49 19.66 2.59
N LYS A 395 2.71 19.44 1.52
CA LYS A 395 1.53 20.27 1.19
C LYS A 395 0.30 19.91 2.03
N VAL A 396 0.17 18.66 2.46
CA VAL A 396 -0.98 18.19 3.25
C VAL A 396 -0.75 18.35 4.75
N PHE A 397 0.51 18.27 5.21
CA PHE A 397 0.88 18.37 6.63
C PHE A 397 0.35 19.61 7.38
N PRO A 398 0.31 20.83 6.78
CA PRO A 398 -0.30 22.00 7.40
C PRO A 398 -1.78 21.81 7.75
N ILE A 399 -2.52 21.04 6.95
CA ILE A 399 -3.94 20.73 7.18
C ILE A 399 -4.08 19.88 8.46
N PHE A 400 -3.19 18.91 8.66
CA PHE A 400 -3.18 18.07 9.86
C PHE A 400 -2.83 18.86 11.12
N LYS A 401 -1.82 19.75 11.04
CA LYS A 401 -1.50 20.67 12.13
C LYS A 401 -2.67 21.60 12.46
N PHE A 402 -3.37 22.10 11.44
CA PHE A 402 -4.56 22.93 11.63
C PHE A 402 -5.66 22.20 12.41
N VAL A 403 -5.98 20.95 12.04
CA VAL A 403 -6.95 20.12 12.77
C VAL A 403 -6.51 19.90 14.22
N ARG A 404 -5.24 19.58 14.46
CA ARG A 404 -4.69 19.41 15.81
C ARG A 404 -4.88 20.66 16.68
N THR A 405 -4.58 21.84 16.13
CA THR A 405 -4.71 23.11 16.86
C THR A 405 -6.17 23.45 17.15
N ILE A 406 -7.13 23.06 16.30
CA ILE A 406 -8.56 23.21 16.61
C ILE A 406 -8.93 22.36 17.83
N VAL A 407 -8.48 21.11 17.88
CA VAL A 407 -8.78 20.21 19.01
C VAL A 407 -8.11 20.69 20.31
N SER A 408 -6.89 21.24 20.23
CA SER A 408 -6.20 21.77 21.42
C SER A 408 -6.90 22.99 22.02
N GLN A 409 -7.69 23.72 21.22
CA GLN A 409 -8.52 24.82 21.69
C GLN A 409 -9.86 24.37 22.30
N LEU A 410 -10.34 23.17 21.92
CA LEU A 410 -11.57 22.59 22.44
C LEU A 410 -11.38 22.00 23.85
N ILE A 411 -10.20 21.42 24.14
CA ILE A 411 -9.90 20.72 25.39
C ILE A 411 -8.92 21.52 26.25
N TYR A 412 -9.39 21.99 27.41
CA TYR A 412 -8.61 22.84 28.32
C TYR A 412 -7.52 22.07 29.07
N PRO A 413 -6.32 22.65 29.28
CA PRO A 413 -5.34 22.08 30.18
C PRO A 413 -5.77 22.30 31.64
N GLU A 414 -5.72 21.26 32.46
CA GLU A 414 -6.08 21.33 33.88
C GLU A 414 -5.00 22.05 34.72
N GLY A 415 -3.74 22.02 34.28
CA GLY A 415 -2.61 22.74 34.87
C GLY A 415 -1.45 22.95 33.88
N LEU A 416 -0.44 23.74 34.28
CA LEU A 416 0.80 24.04 33.56
C LEU A 416 1.75 22.84 33.48
N ILE A 417 1.76 22.02 34.53
CA ILE A 417 2.67 20.87 34.66
C ILE A 417 1.96 19.58 34.28
N ASN A 418 0.70 19.42 34.69
CA ASN A 418 -0.15 18.30 34.30
C ASN A 418 -1.28 18.82 33.40
N GLU A 419 -1.22 18.50 32.11
CA GLU A 419 -2.22 18.95 31.13
C GLU A 419 -3.60 18.29 31.35
N GLY A 420 -3.68 17.29 32.22
CA GLY A 420 -4.87 16.49 32.50
C GLY A 420 -4.95 15.26 31.58
N PRO A 421 -5.45 14.11 32.08
CA PRO A 421 -5.48 12.86 31.32
C PRO A 421 -6.36 12.96 30.07
N LEU A 422 -7.44 13.75 30.11
CA LEU A 422 -8.33 13.95 28.97
C LEU A 422 -7.62 14.68 27.82
N ARG A 423 -6.93 15.79 28.11
CA ARG A 423 -6.18 16.54 27.08
C ARG A 423 -5.05 15.71 26.50
N GLY A 424 -4.29 15.01 27.34
CA GLY A 424 -3.23 14.11 26.90
C GLY A 424 -3.74 12.98 26.00
N LEU A 425 -4.86 12.34 26.38
CA LEU A 425 -5.44 11.25 25.60
C LEU A 425 -5.88 11.71 24.21
N PHE A 426 -6.61 12.82 24.13
CA PHE A 426 -7.12 13.29 22.84
C PHE A 426 -6.02 13.86 21.94
N LEU A 427 -5.12 14.68 22.48
CA LEU A 427 -4.06 15.30 21.68
C LEU A 427 -2.93 14.31 21.37
N SER A 428 -2.28 13.80 22.41
CA SER A 428 -1.08 12.96 22.27
C SER A 428 -1.41 11.48 21.97
N GLY A 429 -2.52 10.97 22.48
CA GLY A 429 -2.98 9.61 22.18
C GLY A 429 -3.64 9.51 20.81
N ILE A 430 -4.79 10.17 20.62
CA ILE A 430 -5.67 9.97 19.45
C ILE A 430 -5.21 10.79 18.24
N ILE A 431 -5.09 12.11 18.39
CA ILE A 431 -4.84 13.01 17.25
C ILE A 431 -3.43 12.84 16.72
N ASP A 432 -2.41 12.88 17.58
CA ASP A 432 -1.02 12.68 17.16
C ASP A 432 -0.81 11.26 16.57
N GLY A 433 -1.49 10.25 17.12
CA GLY A 433 -1.54 8.89 16.55
C GLY A 433 -2.20 8.83 15.16
N ALA A 434 -3.30 9.56 14.94
CA ALA A 434 -3.96 9.63 13.63
C ALA A 434 -3.12 10.39 12.59
N ILE A 435 -2.52 11.52 12.99
CA ILE A 435 -1.65 12.35 12.13
C ILE A 435 -0.45 11.54 11.65
N MET A 436 0.13 10.70 12.51
CA MET A 436 1.24 9.82 12.16
C MET A 436 0.95 8.97 10.92
N ILE A 437 -0.25 8.40 10.79
CA ILE A 437 -0.65 7.56 9.64
C ILE A 437 -1.00 8.42 8.44
N LEU A 438 -1.77 9.48 8.67
CA LEU A 438 -2.26 10.36 7.61
C LEU A 438 -1.10 11.01 6.84
N ASN A 439 0.06 11.18 7.49
CA ASN A 439 1.30 11.63 6.86
C ASN A 439 1.76 10.75 5.69
N TYR A 440 1.44 9.45 5.68
CA TYR A 440 1.86 8.51 4.62
C TYR A 440 0.82 8.33 3.51
N VAL A 441 -0.37 8.90 3.65
CA VAL A 441 -1.46 8.77 2.66
C VAL A 441 -1.02 9.20 1.25
N PRO A 442 -0.29 10.32 1.04
CA PRO A 442 0.16 10.70 -0.29
C PRO A 442 1.15 9.70 -0.91
N ILE A 443 2.03 9.13 -0.10
CA ILE A 443 3.00 8.10 -0.54
C ILE A 443 2.25 6.84 -1.00
N PHE A 444 1.27 6.38 -0.20
CA PHE A 444 0.45 5.22 -0.58
C PHE A 444 -0.42 5.49 -1.82
N PHE A 445 -0.87 6.72 -2.02
CA PHE A 445 -1.58 7.11 -3.24
C PHE A 445 -0.68 6.93 -4.48
N CYS A 446 0.56 7.46 -4.45
CA CYS A 446 1.52 7.27 -5.54
C CYS A 446 1.84 5.78 -5.78
N LEU A 447 2.06 5.01 -4.72
CA LEU A 447 2.34 3.58 -4.80
C LEU A 447 1.18 2.81 -5.45
N PHE A 448 -0.06 3.00 -4.97
CA PHE A 448 -1.22 2.29 -5.51
C PHE A 448 -1.53 2.69 -6.96
N ALA A 449 -1.27 3.95 -7.35
CA ALA A 449 -1.40 4.40 -8.73
C ALA A 449 -0.43 3.69 -9.67
N LEU A 450 0.84 3.56 -9.28
CA LEU A 450 1.85 2.85 -10.06
C LEU A 450 1.54 1.35 -10.19
N ILE A 451 1.05 0.72 -9.13
CA ILE A 451 0.65 -0.70 -9.18
C ILE A 451 -0.53 -0.90 -10.11
N ALA A 452 -1.57 -0.07 -9.98
CA ALA A 452 -2.73 -0.13 -10.86
C ALA A 452 -2.33 0.11 -12.33
N PHE A 453 -1.36 1.00 -12.57
CA PHE A 453 -0.80 1.23 -13.90
C PHE A 453 -0.09 -0.03 -14.46
N LEU A 454 0.80 -0.69 -13.71
CA LEU A 454 1.50 -1.88 -14.20
C LEU A 454 0.58 -3.08 -14.40
N GLU A 455 -0.42 -3.21 -13.53
CA GLU A 455 -1.44 -4.26 -13.61
C GLU A 455 -2.24 -4.12 -14.91
N ASP A 456 -2.65 -2.90 -15.25
CA ASP A 456 -3.38 -2.60 -16.49
C ASP A 456 -2.51 -2.74 -17.75
N VAL A 457 -1.23 -2.37 -17.69
CA VAL A 457 -0.30 -2.54 -18.82
C VAL A 457 -0.02 -4.02 -19.10
N GLY A 458 -0.15 -4.90 -18.10
CA GLY A 458 0.16 -6.32 -18.22
C GLY A 458 1.65 -6.64 -18.05
N TYR A 459 2.45 -5.70 -17.53
CA TYR A 459 3.88 -5.91 -17.25
C TYR A 459 4.11 -6.89 -16.10
N MET A 460 3.14 -7.02 -15.19
CA MET A 460 3.20 -7.93 -14.03
C MET A 460 3.52 -9.38 -14.39
N ALA A 461 2.97 -9.88 -15.51
CA ALA A 461 3.23 -11.25 -15.94
C ALA A 461 4.68 -11.44 -16.42
N ARG A 462 5.24 -10.45 -17.12
CA ARG A 462 6.64 -10.48 -17.60
C ARG A 462 7.62 -10.42 -16.45
N LEU A 463 7.32 -9.55 -15.48
CA LEU A 463 8.08 -9.43 -14.25
C LEU A 463 8.19 -10.77 -13.52
N ALA A 464 7.06 -11.45 -13.33
CA ALA A 464 7.05 -12.78 -12.73
C ALA A 464 7.89 -13.79 -13.52
N PHE A 465 7.82 -13.76 -14.86
CA PHE A 465 8.63 -14.61 -15.73
C PHE A 465 10.14 -14.40 -15.59
N ILE A 466 10.61 -13.15 -15.57
CA ILE A 466 12.04 -12.81 -15.44
C ILE A 466 12.59 -13.29 -14.10
N MET A 467 11.82 -13.07 -13.03
CA MET A 467 12.26 -13.33 -11.67
C MET A 467 12.13 -14.78 -11.25
N ASP A 468 11.25 -15.55 -11.90
CA ASP A 468 11.09 -16.97 -11.64
C ASP A 468 12.43 -17.72 -11.66
N ARG A 469 13.30 -17.44 -12.64
CA ARG A 469 14.63 -18.07 -12.75
C ARG A 469 15.48 -17.87 -11.50
N ILE A 470 15.37 -16.72 -10.84
CA ILE A 470 16.15 -16.38 -9.64
C ILE A 470 15.46 -16.98 -8.41
N LEU A 471 14.15 -16.78 -8.29
CA LEU A 471 13.35 -17.15 -7.12
C LEU A 471 13.23 -18.66 -6.95
N ARG A 472 13.17 -19.44 -8.05
CA ARG A 472 13.13 -20.91 -7.98
C ARG A 472 14.30 -21.52 -7.21
N LYS A 473 15.49 -20.89 -7.25
CA LYS A 473 16.68 -21.34 -6.50
C LYS A 473 16.50 -21.27 -4.98
N PHE A 474 15.59 -20.41 -4.52
CA PHE A 474 15.25 -20.22 -3.11
C PHE A 474 13.92 -20.91 -2.75
N GLY A 475 13.38 -21.72 -3.67
CA GLY A 475 12.12 -22.43 -3.45
C GLY A 475 10.90 -21.50 -3.45
N LEU A 476 10.99 -20.38 -4.16
CA LEU A 476 9.93 -19.39 -4.38
C LEU A 476 9.47 -19.42 -5.85
N HIS A 477 8.25 -18.96 -6.09
CA HIS A 477 7.67 -18.86 -7.42
C HIS A 477 7.88 -17.48 -8.05
N GLY A 478 7.95 -17.36 -9.38
CA GLY A 478 8.04 -16.08 -10.08
C GLY A 478 6.97 -15.05 -9.69
N GLN A 479 5.75 -15.51 -9.38
CA GLN A 479 4.64 -14.65 -8.92
C GLN A 479 4.91 -14.01 -7.55
N SER A 480 5.89 -14.51 -6.77
CA SER A 480 6.29 -13.91 -5.48
C SER A 480 6.98 -12.56 -5.64
N THR A 481 7.44 -12.24 -6.86
CA THR A 481 8.12 -10.98 -7.17
C THR A 481 7.29 -9.75 -6.84
N LEU A 482 6.01 -9.77 -7.21
CA LEU A 482 5.13 -8.64 -6.95
C LEU A 482 4.96 -8.41 -5.44
N PRO A 483 4.52 -9.41 -4.64
CA PRO A 483 4.49 -9.29 -3.18
C PRO A 483 5.77 -8.77 -2.55
N MET A 484 6.92 -9.25 -3.03
CA MET A 484 8.23 -8.84 -2.56
C MET A 484 8.52 -7.36 -2.89
N ILE A 485 8.30 -6.93 -4.13
CA ILE A 485 8.47 -5.52 -4.53
C ILE A 485 7.53 -4.62 -3.72
N LEU A 486 6.27 -5.02 -3.56
CA LEU A 486 5.27 -4.26 -2.78
C LEU A 486 5.63 -4.16 -1.30
N SER A 487 6.31 -5.16 -0.75
CA SER A 487 6.74 -5.20 0.66
C SER A 487 8.06 -4.49 0.90
N GLY A 488 8.85 -4.26 -0.16
CA GLY A 488 10.06 -3.43 -0.13
C GLY A 488 11.37 -4.21 -0.20
N VAL A 489 11.61 -4.94 -1.31
CA VAL A 489 12.90 -5.57 -1.63
C VAL A 489 14.03 -4.54 -1.72
N ILE A 490 13.77 -3.39 -2.32
CA ILE A 490 14.77 -2.31 -2.50
C ILE A 490 14.16 -0.96 -2.09
N MET A 491 12.86 -0.80 -2.33
CA MET A 491 12.18 0.48 -2.28
C MET A 491 11.04 0.37 -1.30
N GLY A 492 11.15 1.12 -0.21
CA GLY A 492 10.23 1.07 0.93
C GLY A 492 8.81 0.73 0.48
N GLY A 493 8.39 -0.47 0.81
CA GLY A 493 7.06 -0.98 0.49
C GLY A 493 6.17 -0.97 1.72
N CYS A 494 4.92 -1.42 1.57
CA CYS A 494 4.10 -1.79 2.72
C CYS A 494 3.87 -3.29 2.68
N VAL A 495 4.21 -3.97 3.78
CA VAL A 495 4.06 -5.43 3.85
C VAL A 495 2.60 -5.84 3.79
N VAL A 496 1.66 -4.97 4.21
CA VAL A 496 0.21 -5.24 4.16
C VAL A 496 -0.30 -5.54 2.74
N PRO A 497 -0.19 -4.64 1.75
CA PRO A 497 -0.58 -4.94 0.37
C PRO A 497 0.30 -6.03 -0.26
N GLY A 498 1.56 -6.16 0.17
CA GLY A 498 2.42 -7.25 -0.23
C GLY A 498 1.83 -8.62 0.13
N VAL A 499 1.49 -8.83 1.41
CA VAL A 499 0.84 -10.06 1.89
C VAL A 499 -0.48 -10.29 1.17
N MET A 500 -1.32 -9.28 1.00
CA MET A 500 -2.59 -9.43 0.27
C MET A 500 -2.40 -9.80 -1.21
N SER A 501 -1.33 -9.34 -1.85
CA SER A 501 -1.03 -9.68 -3.25
C SER A 501 -0.52 -11.11 -3.44
N THR A 502 -0.15 -11.82 -2.36
CA THR A 502 0.27 -13.23 -2.43
C THR A 502 -0.86 -14.16 -2.89
N ARG A 503 -2.11 -13.69 -2.90
CA ARG A 503 -3.26 -14.38 -3.53
C ARG A 503 -3.05 -14.69 -5.01
N THR A 504 -2.16 -13.97 -5.67
CA THR A 504 -1.82 -14.23 -7.09
C THR A 504 -0.91 -15.45 -7.27
N ILE A 505 -0.29 -15.95 -6.19
CA ILE A 505 0.57 -17.13 -6.19
C ILE A 505 -0.32 -18.38 -6.10
N ARG A 506 -0.24 -19.24 -7.12
CA ARG A 506 -1.05 -20.47 -7.21
C ARG A 506 -0.58 -21.56 -6.24
N ASP A 507 0.73 -21.74 -6.13
CA ASP A 507 1.34 -22.75 -5.25
C ASP A 507 1.23 -22.33 -3.77
N ASP A 508 0.51 -23.12 -2.97
CA ASP A 508 0.32 -22.88 -1.54
C ASP A 508 1.64 -22.87 -0.76
N LYS A 509 2.61 -23.70 -1.16
CA LYS A 509 3.93 -23.75 -0.51
C LYS A 509 4.67 -22.43 -0.72
N SER A 510 4.85 -22.02 -1.98
CA SER A 510 5.51 -20.75 -2.32
C SER A 510 4.74 -19.55 -1.77
N ARG A 511 3.40 -19.61 -1.74
CA ARG A 511 2.55 -18.56 -1.16
C ARG A 511 2.83 -18.39 0.32
N LEU A 512 2.80 -19.47 1.11
CA LEU A 512 3.07 -19.41 2.54
C LEU A 512 4.51 -18.95 2.84
N VAL A 513 5.51 -19.52 2.15
CA VAL A 513 6.92 -19.10 2.32
C VAL A 513 7.07 -17.61 1.99
N THR A 514 6.42 -17.14 0.92
CA THR A 514 6.41 -15.72 0.56
C THR A 514 5.82 -14.90 1.70
N ILE A 515 4.60 -15.20 2.16
CA ILE A 515 3.94 -14.48 3.28
C ILE A 515 4.86 -14.38 4.50
N LEU A 516 5.59 -15.46 4.84
CA LEU A 516 6.48 -15.50 5.98
C LEU A 516 7.71 -14.61 5.83
N ILE A 517 8.29 -14.45 4.63
CA ILE A 517 9.52 -13.65 4.43
C ILE A 517 9.26 -12.16 4.18
N LEU A 518 8.08 -11.77 3.70
CA LEU A 518 7.77 -10.37 3.39
C LEU A 518 8.03 -9.39 4.57
N PRO A 519 7.75 -9.73 5.84
CA PRO A 519 8.05 -8.86 6.98
C PRO A 519 9.54 -8.55 7.20
N LEU A 520 10.43 -9.44 6.73
CA LEU A 520 11.89 -9.25 6.84
C LEU A 520 12.42 -8.19 5.87
N LEU A 521 11.63 -7.85 4.84
CA LEU A 521 11.99 -6.82 3.87
C LEU A 521 11.83 -5.40 4.46
N ASN A 522 12.41 -4.41 3.78
CA ASN A 522 12.41 -3.03 4.24
C ASN A 522 11.10 -2.31 3.89
N CYS A 523 10.24 -2.19 4.88
CA CYS A 523 9.01 -1.41 4.80
C CYS A 523 9.29 0.11 4.86
N MET A 524 8.50 0.94 4.16
CA MET A 524 8.51 2.41 4.24
C MET A 524 8.56 2.94 5.66
N ALA A 525 7.82 2.30 6.56
CA ALA A 525 7.73 2.67 7.95
C ALA A 525 9.08 2.62 8.70
N LYS A 526 10.05 1.84 8.20
CA LYS A 526 11.40 1.71 8.76
C LYS A 526 12.35 2.81 8.25
N ILE A 527 12.07 3.41 7.09
CA ILE A 527 12.98 4.37 6.44
C ILE A 527 13.19 5.65 7.26
N PRO A 528 12.15 6.33 7.82
CA PRO A 528 12.37 7.51 8.65
C PRO A 528 13.30 7.24 9.83
N PHE A 529 13.19 6.06 10.44
CA PHE A 529 14.09 5.65 11.50
C PHE A 529 15.53 5.47 11.00
N TYR A 530 15.72 4.79 9.87
CA TYR A 530 17.05 4.63 9.30
C TYR A 530 17.68 5.96 8.93
N VAL A 531 16.92 6.87 8.32
CA VAL A 531 17.36 8.21 7.95
C VAL A 531 17.77 9.00 9.19
N LEU A 532 16.99 8.92 10.27
CA LEU A 532 17.31 9.55 11.54
C LEU A 532 18.63 9.03 12.13
N ILE A 533 18.77 7.71 12.31
CA ILE A 533 19.98 7.11 12.92
C ILE A 533 21.22 7.35 12.06
N THR A 534 21.09 7.27 10.74
CA THR A 534 22.21 7.55 9.83
C THR A 534 22.54 9.03 9.72
N GLY A 535 21.56 9.92 9.83
CA GLY A 535 21.78 11.37 9.97
C GLY A 535 22.48 11.74 11.29
N ILE A 536 22.33 10.90 12.33
CA ILE A 536 23.02 11.08 13.61
C ILE A 536 24.46 10.60 13.53
N PHE A 537 24.69 9.32 13.18
CA PHE A 537 25.99 8.65 13.33
C PHE A 537 26.79 8.48 12.04
N PHE A 538 26.14 8.51 10.88
CA PHE A 538 26.73 8.12 9.59
C PHE A 538 26.50 9.17 8.50
N THR A 539 26.60 10.46 8.83
CA THR A 539 26.29 11.58 7.91
C THR A 539 27.03 11.48 6.57
N SER A 540 28.33 11.16 6.60
CA SER A 540 29.15 11.04 5.39
C SER A 540 28.87 9.78 4.54
N TYR A 541 28.33 8.72 5.14
CA TYR A 541 28.13 7.42 4.49
C TYR A 541 26.67 6.94 4.53
N GLN A 542 25.73 7.86 4.74
CA GLN A 542 24.32 7.57 4.99
C GLN A 542 23.73 6.63 3.93
N TRP A 543 23.94 6.93 2.65
CA TRP A 543 23.40 6.12 1.55
C TRP A 543 24.01 4.70 1.49
N ILE A 544 25.30 4.53 1.83
CA ILE A 544 25.97 3.21 1.88
C ILE A 544 25.33 2.37 2.98
N VAL A 545 25.10 2.96 4.15
CA VAL A 545 24.50 2.25 5.28
C VAL A 545 23.06 1.85 4.97
N LEU A 546 22.24 2.74 4.41
CA LEU A 546 20.87 2.41 4.00
C LEU A 546 20.83 1.33 2.91
N GLY A 547 21.69 1.45 1.89
CA GLY A 547 21.80 0.47 0.81
C GLY A 547 22.27 -0.89 1.32
N GLY A 548 23.27 -0.89 2.21
CA GLY A 548 23.82 -2.08 2.85
C GLY A 548 22.78 -2.82 3.69
N ILE A 549 22.00 -2.10 4.51
CA ILE A 549 20.91 -2.71 5.30
C ILE A 549 19.83 -3.29 4.38
N SER A 550 19.48 -2.60 3.30
CA SER A 550 18.49 -3.12 2.33
C SER A 550 18.97 -4.39 1.65
N PHE A 551 20.22 -4.41 1.20
CA PHE A 551 20.82 -5.60 0.63
C PHE A 551 20.94 -6.75 1.64
N PHE A 552 21.33 -6.44 2.88
CA PHE A 552 21.40 -7.41 3.98
C PHE A 552 20.04 -8.06 4.25
N THR A 553 18.97 -7.27 4.41
CA THR A 553 17.62 -7.81 4.65
C THR A 553 17.13 -8.69 3.51
N LEU A 554 17.43 -8.33 2.25
CA LEU A 554 17.08 -9.14 1.09
C LEU A 554 17.80 -10.50 1.11
N ILE A 555 19.11 -10.52 1.40
CA ILE A 555 19.88 -11.76 1.51
C ILE A 555 19.31 -12.64 2.63
N VAL A 556 19.08 -12.08 3.81
CA VAL A 556 18.51 -12.81 4.94
C VAL A 556 17.14 -13.38 4.58
N ALA A 557 16.26 -12.59 3.96
CA ALA A 557 14.95 -13.04 3.52
C ALA A 557 15.04 -14.21 2.52
N LEU A 558 15.96 -14.18 1.56
CA LEU A 558 16.16 -15.26 0.59
C LEU A 558 16.75 -16.52 1.22
N ILE A 559 17.67 -16.39 2.18
CA ILE A 559 18.21 -17.52 2.95
C ILE A 559 17.11 -18.18 3.77
N VAL A 560 16.31 -17.37 4.49
CA VAL A 560 15.17 -17.85 5.26
C VAL A 560 14.12 -18.51 4.36
N ALA A 561 13.85 -17.94 3.17
CA ALA A 561 12.95 -18.54 2.18
C ALA A 561 13.39 -19.95 1.78
N LYS A 562 14.68 -20.12 1.49
CA LYS A 562 15.25 -21.42 1.14
C LYS A 562 15.17 -22.41 2.31
N TYR A 563 15.47 -21.95 3.52
CA TYR A 563 15.34 -22.77 4.72
C TYR A 563 13.89 -23.23 4.95
N PHE A 564 12.91 -22.32 4.85
CA PHE A 564 11.50 -22.65 5.02
C PHE A 564 10.98 -23.56 3.92
N SER A 565 11.37 -23.34 2.66
CA SER A 565 10.95 -24.18 1.54
C SER A 565 11.52 -25.60 1.60
N LEU A 566 12.67 -25.80 2.25
CA LEU A 566 13.28 -27.12 2.42
C LEU A 566 12.80 -27.87 3.67
N TYR A 567 12.65 -27.18 4.81
CA TYR A 567 12.49 -27.84 6.11
C TYR A 567 11.18 -27.55 6.84
N VAL A 568 10.52 -26.42 6.57
CA VAL A 568 9.35 -25.97 7.37
C VAL A 568 8.04 -26.20 6.62
N VAL A 569 7.98 -25.83 5.34
CA VAL A 569 6.77 -25.90 4.50
C VAL A 569 6.91 -27.03 3.49
N HIS A 570 6.07 -28.05 3.63
CA HIS A 570 6.08 -29.23 2.76
C HIS A 570 5.12 -29.03 1.58
N GLY A 571 5.50 -29.52 0.39
CA GLY A 571 4.70 -29.42 -0.84
C GLY A 571 5.54 -29.64 -2.11
N LYS A 572 4.90 -30.08 -3.19
CA LYS A 572 5.53 -30.25 -4.51
C LYS A 572 5.40 -28.95 -5.31
N PRO A 573 6.48 -28.43 -5.92
CA PRO A 573 6.40 -27.21 -6.72
C PRO A 573 5.56 -27.45 -7.98
N GLU A 574 4.54 -26.63 -8.20
CA GLU A 574 3.73 -26.67 -9.42
C GLU A 574 4.52 -26.15 -10.64
N PRO A 575 4.32 -26.71 -11.85
CA PRO A 575 4.93 -26.18 -13.07
C PRO A 575 4.47 -24.74 -13.33
N PHE A 576 5.43 -23.82 -13.43
CA PHE A 576 5.13 -22.42 -13.73
C PHE A 576 4.74 -22.25 -15.20
N VAL A 577 3.43 -22.31 -15.47
CA VAL A 577 2.84 -21.94 -16.77
C VAL A 577 2.13 -20.61 -16.60
N LEU A 578 2.70 -19.56 -17.18
CA LEU A 578 2.14 -18.21 -17.12
C LEU A 578 1.79 -17.71 -18.52
N GLU A 579 0.54 -17.31 -18.66
CA GLU A 579 0.03 -16.64 -19.83
C GLU A 579 0.41 -15.17 -19.82
N LEU A 580 1.14 -14.72 -20.85
CA LEU A 580 1.48 -13.32 -21.02
C LEU A 580 0.28 -12.60 -21.67
N PRO A 581 -0.46 -11.73 -20.94
CA PRO A 581 -1.60 -11.00 -21.52
C PRO A 581 -1.12 -10.02 -22.58
N ALA A 582 -1.98 -9.63 -23.52
CA ALA A 582 -1.63 -8.56 -24.46
C ALA A 582 -1.42 -7.23 -23.71
N TYR A 583 -0.54 -6.37 -24.22
CA TYR A 583 -0.35 -5.02 -23.70
C TYR A 583 -1.61 -4.19 -23.89
N ASN A 584 -2.12 -3.60 -22.82
CA ASN A 584 -3.25 -2.69 -22.86
C ASN A 584 -2.81 -1.29 -22.39
N MET A 585 -3.33 -0.24 -23.02
CA MET A 585 -3.10 1.12 -22.53
C MET A 585 -4.02 1.39 -21.33
N PRO A 586 -3.47 1.73 -20.15
CA PRO A 586 -4.26 2.05 -18.97
C PRO A 586 -5.08 3.32 -19.19
N THR A 587 -6.29 3.35 -18.65
CA THR A 587 -7.10 4.57 -18.64
C THR A 587 -6.84 5.34 -17.36
N LEU A 588 -6.59 6.66 -17.45
CA LEU A 588 -6.31 7.50 -16.28
C LEU A 588 -7.42 7.39 -15.21
N ARG A 589 -8.68 7.36 -15.65
CA ARG A 589 -9.83 7.17 -14.77
C ARG A 589 -9.81 5.81 -14.07
N GLY A 590 -9.50 4.73 -14.80
CA GLY A 590 -9.43 3.38 -14.23
C GLY A 590 -8.32 3.22 -13.19
N VAL A 591 -7.16 3.87 -13.42
CA VAL A 591 -6.05 3.90 -12.47
C VAL A 591 -6.44 4.70 -11.22
N LEU A 592 -7.00 5.90 -11.37
CA LEU A 592 -7.39 6.76 -10.24
C LEU A 592 -8.48 6.14 -9.36
N THR A 593 -9.53 5.55 -9.96
CA THR A 593 -10.60 4.90 -9.20
C THR A 593 -10.06 3.76 -8.34
N ARG A 594 -9.28 2.84 -8.93
CA ARG A 594 -8.68 1.72 -8.20
C ARG A 594 -7.70 2.18 -7.13
N THR A 595 -6.94 3.25 -7.41
CA THR A 595 -6.03 3.87 -6.44
C THR A 595 -6.82 4.35 -5.22
N PHE A 596 -7.91 5.09 -5.44
CA PHE A 596 -8.75 5.61 -4.37
C PHE A 596 -9.44 4.51 -3.57
N GLU A 597 -9.99 3.49 -4.23
CA GLU A 597 -10.62 2.33 -3.57
C GLU A 597 -9.63 1.59 -2.66
N ARG A 598 -8.41 1.31 -3.16
CA ARG A 598 -7.35 0.65 -2.39
C ARG A 598 -6.89 1.51 -1.21
N LEU A 599 -6.68 2.81 -1.45
CA LEU A 599 -6.26 3.75 -0.41
C LEU A 599 -7.31 3.88 0.70
N TRP A 600 -8.58 3.99 0.35
CA TRP A 600 -9.69 4.09 1.30
C TRP A 600 -9.85 2.82 2.15
N SER A 601 -9.73 1.65 1.52
CA SER A 601 -9.72 0.36 2.20
C SER A 601 -8.55 0.25 3.20
N PHE A 602 -7.37 0.72 2.82
CA PHE A 602 -6.20 0.78 3.69
C PHE A 602 -6.43 1.69 4.89
N ILE A 603 -6.91 2.93 4.67
CA ILE A 603 -7.17 3.89 5.75
C ILE A 603 -8.17 3.32 6.76
N LYS A 604 -9.30 2.75 6.30
CA LYS A 604 -10.32 2.17 7.18
C LYS A 604 -9.79 1.06 8.09
N LYS A 605 -8.87 0.22 7.59
CA LYS A 605 -8.35 -0.93 8.34
C LYS A 605 -7.21 -0.55 9.28
N VAL A 606 -6.31 0.35 8.85
CA VAL A 606 -5.10 0.68 9.60
C VAL A 606 -5.33 1.81 10.60
N ALA A 607 -6.15 2.82 10.26
CA ALA A 607 -6.34 3.99 11.09
C ALA A 607 -6.89 3.66 12.49
N THR A 608 -7.90 2.78 12.56
CA THR A 608 -8.51 2.36 13.82
C THR A 608 -7.53 1.62 14.72
N THR A 609 -6.73 0.71 14.13
CA THR A 609 -5.75 -0.10 14.85
C THR A 609 -4.65 0.77 15.46
N VAL A 610 -4.09 1.68 14.68
CA VAL A 610 -2.98 2.53 15.15
C VAL A 610 -3.46 3.55 16.18
N VAL A 611 -4.65 4.13 16.03
CA VAL A 611 -5.23 5.01 17.07
C VAL A 611 -5.47 4.24 18.38
N ALA A 612 -5.96 3.00 18.31
CA ALA A 612 -6.12 2.17 19.51
C ALA A 612 -4.77 1.90 20.20
N VAL A 613 -3.75 1.58 19.41
CA VAL A 613 -2.38 1.37 19.90
C VAL A 613 -1.79 2.63 20.51
N SER A 614 -1.92 3.79 19.86
CA SER A 614 -1.34 5.04 20.37
C SER A 614 -1.99 5.45 21.69
N VAL A 615 -3.29 5.16 21.86
CA VAL A 615 -3.99 5.29 23.16
C VAL A 615 -3.41 4.34 24.21
N ILE A 616 -3.15 3.07 23.87
CA ILE A 616 -2.53 2.09 24.79
C ILE A 616 -1.11 2.53 25.18
N ILE A 617 -0.28 2.95 24.21
CA ILE A 617 1.07 3.43 24.47
C ILE A 617 1.01 4.68 25.36
N TRP A 618 0.15 5.64 25.03
CA TRP A 618 -0.06 6.82 25.86
C TRP A 618 -0.46 6.45 27.29
N ALA A 619 -1.41 5.52 27.47
CA ALA A 619 -1.81 5.06 28.79
C ALA A 619 -0.65 4.37 29.53
N GLY A 620 0.11 3.52 28.84
CA GLY A 620 1.24 2.79 29.43
C GLY A 620 2.43 3.69 29.80
N VAL A 621 2.59 4.84 29.14
CA VAL A 621 3.65 5.84 29.44
C VAL A 621 3.25 6.75 30.60
N ASN A 622 1.96 7.05 30.76
CA ASN A 622 1.47 8.01 31.76
C ASN A 622 0.99 7.36 33.06
N PHE A 623 0.70 6.05 33.06
CA PHE A 623 0.17 5.34 34.22
C PHE A 623 1.06 4.17 34.66
N PRO A 624 1.11 3.86 35.98
CA PRO A 624 0.54 4.62 37.09
C PRO A 624 1.20 5.99 37.27
N SER A 625 0.42 6.99 37.71
CA SER A 625 0.96 8.31 38.03
C SER A 625 1.86 8.23 39.28
N LEU A 626 2.78 9.17 39.41
CA LEU A 626 3.64 9.28 40.60
C LEU A 626 2.81 9.32 41.90
N ASN A 627 3.39 8.79 42.98
CA ASN A 627 2.79 8.84 44.32
C ASN A 627 2.34 10.27 44.66
N SER A 628 1.22 10.38 45.39
CA SER A 628 0.60 11.65 45.77
C SER A 628 1.59 12.61 46.46
N GLU A 629 2.51 12.09 47.25
CA GLU A 629 3.57 12.85 47.93
C GLU A 629 4.55 13.51 46.96
N LYS A 630 5.07 12.76 45.97
CA LYS A 630 5.97 13.30 44.94
C LYS A 630 5.27 14.33 44.07
N THR A 631 4.03 14.06 43.69
CA THR A 631 3.22 15.00 42.91
C THR A 631 3.03 16.32 43.67
N ALA A 632 2.77 16.26 44.98
CA ALA A 632 2.68 17.44 45.84
C ALA A 632 4.00 18.22 45.95
N GLN A 633 5.16 17.54 45.95
CA GLN A 633 6.48 18.21 45.92
C GLN A 633 6.70 19.03 44.64
N TYR A 634 6.37 18.48 43.47
CA TYR A 634 6.46 19.21 42.20
C TYR A 634 5.48 20.38 42.12
N GLU A 635 4.25 20.20 42.63
CA GLU A 635 3.25 21.25 42.75
C GLU A 635 3.71 22.38 43.69
N ALA A 636 4.32 22.06 44.83
CA ALA A 636 4.90 23.05 45.74
C ALA A 636 6.07 23.81 45.09
N ARG A 637 6.95 23.11 44.36
CA ARG A 637 8.07 23.73 43.62
C ARG A 637 7.57 24.69 42.53
N LYS A 638 6.50 24.31 41.82
CA LYS A 638 5.81 25.15 40.84
C LYS A 638 5.24 26.41 41.50
N ALA A 639 4.48 26.24 42.59
CA ALA A 639 3.85 27.36 43.31
C ALA A 639 4.89 28.35 43.85
N ALA A 640 5.99 27.86 44.42
CA ALA A 640 7.10 28.69 44.88
C ALA A 640 7.74 29.48 43.72
N TYR A 641 7.93 28.86 42.55
CA TYR A 641 8.47 29.53 41.37
C TYR A 641 7.52 30.63 40.85
N ILE A 642 6.22 30.35 40.79
CA ILE A 642 5.21 31.34 40.36
C ILE A 642 5.18 32.56 41.29
N GLN A 643 5.27 32.34 42.61
CA GLN A 643 5.33 33.43 43.59
C GLN A 643 6.61 34.26 43.46
N ASP A 644 7.78 33.62 43.32
CA ASP A 644 9.05 34.30 43.09
C ASP A 644 9.05 35.11 41.78
N PHE A 645 8.46 34.57 40.71
CA PHE A 645 8.28 35.28 39.46
C PHE A 645 7.40 36.54 39.61
N ALA A 646 6.25 36.40 40.27
CA ALA A 646 5.35 37.52 40.51
C ALA A 646 6.02 38.62 41.35
N GLY A 647 6.83 38.24 42.34
CA GLY A 647 7.65 39.16 43.15
C GLY A 647 8.73 39.88 42.34
N LYS A 648 9.45 39.16 41.47
CA LYS A 648 10.50 39.72 40.60
C LYS A 648 9.96 40.66 39.53
N LEU A 649 8.76 40.40 39.00
CA LEU A 649 8.18 41.20 37.93
C LEU A 649 7.80 42.62 38.39
N ASN A 650 7.40 42.78 39.66
CA ASN A 650 7.14 44.04 40.38
C ASN A 650 6.56 45.19 39.52
N ASN A 651 5.54 44.89 38.72
CA ASN A 651 4.88 45.84 37.82
C ASN A 651 3.36 45.66 37.85
N SER A 652 2.63 46.48 37.08
CA SER A 652 1.16 46.41 36.99
C SER A 652 0.61 45.06 36.50
N TYR A 653 1.45 44.21 35.89
CA TYR A 653 1.09 42.90 35.36
C TYR A 653 1.36 41.74 36.33
N SER A 654 2.11 41.98 37.41
CA SER A 654 2.47 40.96 38.42
C SER A 654 1.25 40.21 39.00
N GLN A 655 0.16 40.92 39.25
CA GLN A 655 -1.08 40.36 39.82
C GLN A 655 -1.72 39.30 38.92
N TYR A 656 -1.54 39.40 37.61
CA TYR A 656 -2.09 38.45 36.65
C TYR A 656 -1.30 37.14 36.61
N PHE A 657 -0.02 37.15 37.00
CA PHE A 657 0.85 35.97 37.07
C PHE A 657 1.09 35.46 38.50
N ALA A 658 0.38 36.00 39.50
CA ALA A 658 0.43 35.52 40.88
C ALA A 658 -0.18 34.12 41.05
N SER A 659 -0.89 33.61 40.04
CA SER A 659 -1.43 32.26 40.00
C SER A 659 -1.16 31.61 38.64
N GLU A 660 -1.17 30.27 38.63
CA GLU A 660 -1.02 29.44 37.44
C GLU A 660 -2.00 29.80 36.30
N LYS A 661 -3.20 30.31 36.65
CA LYS A 661 -4.21 30.72 35.68
C LYS A 661 -3.70 31.77 34.67
N GLY A 662 -2.84 32.68 35.12
CA GLY A 662 -2.28 33.73 34.26
C GLY A 662 -1.40 33.20 33.14
N PHE A 663 -0.55 32.23 33.46
CA PHE A 663 0.32 31.58 32.47
C PHE A 663 -0.49 30.72 31.48
N ILE A 664 -1.51 30.00 31.95
CA ILE A 664 -2.40 29.21 31.10
C ILE A 664 -3.17 30.11 30.12
N GLU A 665 -3.69 31.24 30.62
CA GLU A 665 -4.44 32.19 29.80
C GLU A 665 -3.54 32.87 28.76
N TYR A 666 -2.30 33.22 29.14
CA TYR A 666 -1.29 33.73 28.23
C TYR A 666 -0.93 32.71 27.13
N GLN A 667 -0.69 31.45 27.49
CA GLN A 667 -0.39 30.38 26.53
C GLN A 667 -1.56 30.19 25.54
N ARG A 668 -2.79 30.11 26.04
CA ARG A 668 -4.01 29.97 25.22
C ARG A 668 -4.19 31.13 24.24
N LEU A 669 -3.94 32.36 24.69
CA LEU A 669 -4.08 33.54 23.85
C LEU A 669 -3.01 33.55 22.74
N THR A 670 -1.79 33.12 23.07
CA THR A 670 -0.69 32.98 22.11
C THR A 670 -0.99 31.90 21.05
N GLU A 671 -1.54 30.76 21.46
CA GLU A 671 -2.00 29.70 20.53
C GLU A 671 -3.13 30.18 19.61
N LYS A 672 -4.08 30.98 20.13
CA LYS A 672 -5.15 31.59 19.31
C LYS A 672 -4.61 32.60 18.30
N LEU A 673 -3.66 33.43 18.70
CA LEU A 673 -2.98 34.38 17.80
C LEU A 673 -2.27 33.65 16.66
N TYR A 674 -1.57 32.55 16.98
CA TYR A 674 -0.95 31.68 15.98
C TYR A 674 -1.97 31.07 15.01
N LEU A 675 -3.11 30.58 15.53
CA LEU A 675 -4.18 30.02 14.70
C LEU A 675 -4.77 31.08 13.75
N TYR A 676 -4.99 32.31 14.24
CA TYR A 676 -5.46 33.40 13.39
C TYR A 676 -4.45 33.79 12.32
N ASP A 677 -3.16 33.82 12.62
CA ASP A 677 -2.10 34.03 11.63
C ASP A 677 -2.08 32.90 10.57
N ALA A 678 -2.24 31.64 11.01
CA ALA A 678 -2.31 30.49 10.11
C ALA A 678 -3.54 30.52 9.19
N ILE A 679 -4.71 30.91 9.69
CA ILE A 679 -5.95 31.07 8.91
C ILE A 679 -5.83 32.25 7.93
N ASN A 680 -5.10 33.30 8.29
CA ASN A 680 -4.92 34.49 7.46
C ASN A 680 -4.08 34.22 6.19
N ARG A 681 -3.37 33.08 6.11
CA ARG A 681 -2.82 32.60 4.83
C ARG A 681 -3.90 32.33 3.77
N PHE A 682 -5.16 32.17 4.20
CA PHE A 682 -6.33 31.99 3.32
C PHE A 682 -7.29 33.19 3.32
N GLY A 683 -7.17 34.15 4.24
CA GLY A 683 -8.04 35.35 4.33
C GLY A 683 -7.22 36.62 4.54
N GLY A 684 -7.39 37.63 3.68
CA GLY A 684 -6.49 38.81 3.64
C GLY A 684 -6.37 39.64 4.93
N ALA A 685 -5.42 40.58 4.94
CA ALA A 685 -4.96 41.38 6.09
C ALA A 685 -6.07 42.02 6.98
N LYS A 686 -7.22 42.40 6.41
CA LYS A 686 -8.35 42.99 7.16
C LYS A 686 -9.01 42.01 8.15
N GLY A 687 -8.93 40.70 7.92
CA GLY A 687 -9.49 39.68 8.80
C GLY A 687 -8.73 39.57 10.13
N MET A 688 -7.40 39.71 10.09
CA MET A 688 -6.54 39.63 11.26
C MET A 688 -6.75 40.81 12.21
N GLU A 689 -6.87 42.03 11.68
CA GLU A 689 -7.13 43.22 12.48
C GLU A 689 -8.45 43.10 13.26
N LYS A 690 -9.51 42.60 12.62
CA LYS A 690 -10.81 42.34 13.26
C LYS A 690 -10.70 41.27 14.37
N ASN A 691 -9.93 40.21 14.15
CA ASN A 691 -9.75 39.12 15.10
C ASN A 691 -8.89 39.55 16.31
N ILE A 692 -7.83 40.33 16.08
CA ILE A 692 -6.99 40.91 17.13
C ILE A 692 -7.81 41.88 17.99
N ASN A 693 -8.64 42.72 17.37
CA ASN A 693 -9.54 43.63 18.10
C ASN A 693 -10.54 42.86 18.98
N ARG A 694 -11.07 41.73 18.49
CA ARG A 694 -11.96 40.86 19.28
C ARG A 694 -11.25 40.21 20.47
N LEU A 695 -10.01 39.75 20.28
CA LEU A 695 -9.17 39.21 21.36
C LEU A 695 -8.85 40.27 22.42
N PHE A 696 -8.54 41.48 21.97
CA PHE A 696 -8.23 42.61 22.83
C PHE A 696 -9.42 42.98 23.74
N LEU A 697 -10.65 42.90 23.23
CA LEU A 697 -11.87 43.12 24.00
C LEU A 697 -12.17 41.99 25.00
N GLN A 698 -11.71 40.77 24.75
CA GLN A 698 -11.90 39.64 25.68
C GLN A 698 -10.91 39.70 26.84
N ASN A 699 -9.61 39.89 26.55
CA ASN A 699 -8.53 39.88 27.54
C ASN A 699 -7.45 40.92 27.19
N PRO A 700 -7.64 42.19 27.55
CA PRO A 700 -6.77 43.26 27.11
C PRO A 700 -5.35 43.17 27.70
N GLU A 701 -5.20 42.76 28.96
CA GLU A 701 -3.90 42.65 29.61
C GLU A 701 -3.00 41.58 28.99
N MET A 702 -3.54 40.37 28.81
CA MET A 702 -2.78 39.27 28.20
C MET A 702 -2.51 39.53 26.72
N THR A 703 -3.41 40.21 26.01
CA THR A 703 -3.21 40.58 24.60
C THR A 703 -2.08 41.61 24.45
N LYS A 704 -1.99 42.62 25.35
CA LYS A 704 -0.86 43.57 25.36
C LYS A 704 0.48 42.86 25.53
N ILE A 705 0.55 41.90 26.45
CA ILE A 705 1.78 41.13 26.70
C ILE A 705 2.11 40.25 25.49
N ALA A 706 1.13 39.57 24.90
CA ALA A 706 1.33 38.73 23.72
C ALA A 706 1.83 39.54 22.49
N LEU A 707 1.36 40.78 22.34
CA LEU A 707 1.83 41.74 21.32
C LEU A 707 3.12 42.47 21.72
N LYS A 708 3.81 42.04 22.78
CA LYS A 708 5.06 42.64 23.29
C LYS A 708 4.93 44.14 23.60
N GLY A 709 3.74 44.56 24.01
CA GLY A 709 3.42 45.95 24.32
C GLY A 709 3.29 46.87 23.11
N LYS A 710 3.46 46.42 21.86
CA LYS A 710 3.30 47.26 20.65
C LYS A 710 1.93 47.03 20.00
N ILE A 711 1.13 48.07 19.91
CA ILE A 711 -0.21 48.01 19.30
C ILE A 711 -0.32 49.07 18.20
N GLU A 712 -0.60 48.64 16.98
CA GLU A 712 -0.75 49.55 15.84
C GLU A 712 -2.19 50.05 15.75
N LEU A 713 -2.37 51.38 15.77
CA LEU A 713 -3.68 52.03 15.71
C LEU A 713 -3.98 52.67 14.35
N GLY A 714 -2.99 52.75 13.45
CA GLY A 714 -3.16 53.28 12.10
C GLY A 714 -3.79 54.67 12.09
N SER A 715 -4.93 54.81 11.41
CA SER A 715 -5.70 56.08 11.29
C SER A 715 -6.35 56.53 12.61
N ASN A 716 -6.50 55.66 13.60
CA ASN A 716 -7.19 55.97 14.86
C ASN A 716 -6.28 56.59 15.93
N ILE A 717 -5.00 56.83 15.62
CA ILE A 717 -4.02 57.36 16.59
C ILE A 717 -4.37 58.78 17.05
N GLY A 718 -4.94 59.62 16.18
CA GLY A 718 -5.35 60.98 16.51
C GLY A 718 -6.49 61.02 17.54
N ALA A 719 -7.49 60.16 17.38
CA ALA A 719 -8.59 60.01 18.34
C ALA A 719 -8.10 59.45 19.68
N PHE A 720 -7.14 58.52 19.66
CA PHE A 720 -6.53 57.98 20.87
C PHE A 720 -5.72 59.04 21.63
N LYS A 721 -4.99 59.92 20.95
CA LYS A 721 -4.23 61.01 21.57
C LYS A 721 -5.15 61.95 22.38
N ASN A 722 -6.24 62.39 21.77
CA ASN A 722 -7.23 63.24 22.46
C ASN A 722 -7.83 62.54 23.68
N TYR A 723 -8.16 61.25 23.55
CA TYR A 723 -8.67 60.46 24.67
C TYR A 723 -7.63 60.29 25.80
N LEU A 724 -6.36 60.05 25.46
CA LEU A 724 -5.27 59.90 26.42
C LEU A 724 -5.00 61.20 27.19
N ASP A 725 -5.07 62.35 26.53
CA ASP A 725 -4.88 63.66 27.15
C ASP A 725 -6.03 63.96 28.14
N MET A 726 -7.28 63.67 27.76
CA MET A 726 -8.44 63.80 28.65
C MET A 726 -8.35 62.83 29.84
N TYR A 727 -7.99 61.57 29.58
CA TYR A 727 -7.86 60.54 30.62
C TYR A 727 -6.73 60.85 31.60
N SER A 728 -5.56 61.26 31.10
CA SER A 728 -4.39 61.55 31.95
C SER A 728 -4.61 62.77 32.84
N SER A 729 -5.34 63.78 32.36
CA SER A 729 -5.75 64.94 33.15
C SER A 729 -6.71 64.52 34.27
N ALA A 730 -7.79 63.80 33.93
CA ALA A 730 -8.75 63.32 34.91
C ALA A 730 -8.17 62.30 35.90
N LYS A 731 -7.16 61.51 35.48
CA LYS A 731 -6.47 60.55 36.34
C LYS A 731 -5.64 61.24 37.42
N LYS A 732 -5.01 62.39 37.13
CA LYS A 732 -4.28 63.17 38.15
C LYS A 732 -5.22 63.67 39.25
N ASP A 733 -6.39 64.17 38.86
CA ASP A 733 -7.41 64.64 39.80
C ASP A 733 -7.99 63.47 40.61
N PHE A 734 -8.22 62.33 39.96
CA PHE A 734 -8.63 61.09 40.60
C PHE A 734 -7.58 60.57 41.59
N ASP A 735 -6.30 60.49 41.23
CA ASP A 735 -5.23 59.97 42.08
C ASP A 735 -5.08 60.82 43.36
N LYS A 736 -5.27 62.15 43.26
CA LYS A 736 -5.32 63.05 44.41
C LYS A 736 -6.53 62.75 45.30
N ALA A 737 -7.73 62.69 44.73
CA ALA A 737 -8.95 62.36 45.46
C ALA A 737 -8.96 60.95 46.06
N TYR A 738 -8.28 59.99 45.42
CA TYR A 738 -8.18 58.59 45.86
C TYR A 738 -7.22 58.44 47.06
N ASN A 739 -6.13 59.20 47.08
CA ASN A 739 -5.18 59.19 48.19
C ASN A 739 -5.76 59.87 49.45
N ASP A 740 -6.59 60.91 49.26
CA ASP A 740 -7.23 61.65 50.34
C ASP A 740 -8.48 60.94 50.91
N ALA A 741 -9.00 59.92 50.22
CA ALA A 741 -10.22 59.20 50.60
C ALA A 741 -10.00 58.13 51.70
N GLN A 742 -11.02 57.89 52.52
CA GLN A 742 -11.03 56.83 53.53
C GLN A 742 -11.01 55.43 52.88
N GLU A 743 -10.42 54.45 53.57
CA GLU A 743 -10.09 53.13 53.01
C GLU A 743 -11.31 52.36 52.46
N PHE A 744 -12.49 52.53 53.05
CA PHE A 744 -13.74 51.94 52.56
C PHE A 744 -14.33 52.65 51.31
N GLN A 745 -13.96 53.91 51.05
CA GLN A 745 -14.45 54.70 49.91
C GLN A 745 -13.60 54.48 48.66
N LYS A 746 -12.32 54.11 48.84
CA LYS A 746 -11.37 53.84 47.76
C LYS A 746 -11.90 52.85 46.71
N PRO A 747 -12.52 51.71 47.05
CA PRO A 747 -13.06 50.78 46.05
C PRO A 747 -14.18 51.39 45.21
N ILE A 748 -15.07 52.17 45.83
CA ILE A 748 -16.24 52.79 45.19
C ILE A 748 -15.79 53.89 44.23
N LEU A 749 -14.87 54.76 44.67
CA LEU A 749 -14.27 55.82 43.85
C LEU A 749 -13.53 55.25 42.65
N LYS A 750 -12.74 54.19 42.85
CA LYS A 750 -12.02 53.52 41.77
C LYS A 750 -12.96 52.86 40.76
N ALA A 751 -14.02 52.20 41.24
CA ALA A 751 -15.01 51.57 40.39
C ALA A 751 -15.80 52.59 39.55
N SER A 752 -16.23 53.71 40.14
CA SER A 752 -17.00 54.75 39.44
C SER A 752 -16.16 55.48 38.38
N PHE A 753 -14.90 55.81 38.71
CA PHE A 753 -13.97 56.44 37.77
C PHE A 753 -13.69 55.53 36.57
N TYR A 754 -13.37 54.26 36.80
CA TYR A 754 -13.12 53.31 35.71
C TYR A 754 -14.38 52.99 34.90
N ALA A 755 -15.57 52.90 35.52
CA ALA A 755 -16.82 52.67 34.82
C ALA A 755 -17.18 53.81 33.85
N TYR A 756 -16.91 55.06 34.23
CA TYR A 756 -17.10 56.23 33.37
C TYR A 756 -16.25 56.13 32.09
N TRP A 757 -14.94 55.90 32.25
CA TRP A 757 -14.01 55.83 31.12
C TRP A 757 -14.21 54.59 30.24
N GLN A 758 -14.62 53.47 30.84
CA GLN A 758 -15.01 52.25 30.13
C GLN A 758 -16.25 52.47 29.26
N LYS A 759 -17.25 53.22 29.76
CA LYS A 759 -18.48 53.56 29.01
C LYS A 759 -18.19 54.52 27.84
N LEU A 760 -17.22 55.41 28.01
CA LEU A 760 -16.89 56.45 27.03
C LEU A 760 -16.16 55.87 25.80
N ASN A 761 -15.19 54.98 26.00
CA ASN A 761 -14.62 54.17 24.93
C ASN A 761 -14.02 52.87 25.49
N PRO A 762 -14.67 51.70 25.32
CA PRO A 762 -14.20 50.44 25.88
C PRO A 762 -12.82 50.02 25.37
N TYR A 763 -12.52 50.27 24.09
CA TYR A 763 -11.29 49.85 23.44
C TYR A 763 -10.09 50.71 23.87
N PHE A 764 -10.24 52.04 23.90
CA PHE A 764 -9.18 52.94 24.37
C PHE A 764 -8.97 52.84 25.88
N PHE A 765 -10.04 52.64 26.65
CA PHE A 765 -9.91 52.39 28.09
C PHE A 765 -9.08 51.13 28.37
N ALA A 766 -9.35 50.05 27.64
CA ALA A 766 -8.57 48.80 27.74
C ALA A 766 -7.08 49.00 27.44
N LEU A 767 -6.72 49.93 26.55
CA LEU A 767 -5.33 50.30 26.27
C LEU A 767 -4.64 51.04 27.42
N VAL A 768 -5.36 51.88 28.18
CA VAL A 768 -4.76 52.78 29.18
C VAL A 768 -4.95 52.31 30.62
N ARG A 769 -5.90 51.39 30.89
CA ARG A 769 -6.23 50.87 32.22
C ARG A 769 -5.04 50.27 32.97
N THR A 770 -4.14 49.63 32.25
CA THR A 770 -2.99 48.86 32.78
C THR A 770 -1.72 49.21 32.01
N GLY A 771 -0.60 49.30 32.73
CA GLY A 771 0.73 49.55 32.16
C GLY A 771 1.08 51.03 31.94
N LYS A 772 2.27 51.27 31.39
CA LYS A 772 2.80 52.62 31.10
C LYS A 772 2.89 52.81 29.60
N VAL A 773 1.92 53.54 29.09
CA VAL A 773 1.67 53.74 27.66
C VAL A 773 2.37 54.99 27.14
N LYS A 774 3.10 54.85 26.02
CA LYS A 774 3.71 55.94 25.24
C LYS A 774 3.30 55.82 23.78
N ILE A 775 3.18 56.96 23.09
CA ILE A 775 2.87 57.00 21.66
C ILE A 775 4.17 57.11 20.86
N SER A 776 4.33 56.27 19.84
CA SER A 776 5.46 56.32 18.89
C SER A 776 4.95 56.13 17.46
N GLY A 777 4.93 57.21 16.67
CA GLY A 777 4.37 57.20 15.32
C GLY A 777 2.89 56.83 15.30
N THR A 778 2.54 55.76 14.59
CA THR A 778 1.17 55.21 14.48
C THR A 778 0.87 54.11 15.50
N ALA A 779 1.78 53.86 16.45
CA ALA A 779 1.69 52.78 17.42
C ALA A 779 1.69 53.27 18.87
N VAL A 780 1.05 52.48 19.71
CA VAL A 780 1.00 52.61 21.17
C VAL A 780 1.93 51.57 21.77
N ILE A 781 2.89 52.03 22.58
CA ILE A 781 3.92 51.21 23.22
C ILE A 781 3.69 51.18 24.73
N ASP A 782 3.45 50.00 25.27
CA ASP A 782 3.40 49.73 26.69
C ASP A 782 4.73 49.11 27.16
N SER A 783 5.50 49.92 27.88
CA SER A 783 6.83 49.51 28.39
C SER A 783 6.77 48.43 29.47
N GLU A 784 5.71 48.40 30.27
CA GLU A 784 5.54 47.39 31.33
C GLU A 784 5.06 46.06 30.76
N ALA A 785 4.19 46.09 29.73
CA ALA A 785 3.78 44.88 29.01
C ALA A 785 4.95 44.27 28.21
N ALA A 786 5.81 45.10 27.61
CA ALA A 786 7.02 44.65 26.94
C ALA A 786 8.01 44.00 27.92
N ALA A 787 8.17 44.57 29.12
CA ALA A 787 8.99 43.99 30.18
C ALA A 787 8.42 42.64 30.68
N ALA A 788 7.11 42.55 30.88
CA ALA A 788 6.43 41.31 31.23
C ALA A 788 6.61 40.23 30.15
N ALA A 789 6.42 40.57 28.87
CA ALA A 789 6.63 39.64 27.75
C ALA A 789 8.08 39.11 27.70
N LYS A 790 9.07 39.97 28.01
CA LYS A 790 10.48 39.58 28.07
C LYS A 790 10.78 38.65 29.26
N ALA A 791 10.14 38.88 30.41
CA ALA A 791 10.33 38.07 31.62
C ALA A 791 9.58 36.73 31.58
N ILE A 792 8.42 36.66 30.92
CA ILE A 792 7.64 35.42 30.79
C ILE A 792 8.38 34.37 29.97
N ARG A 793 9.16 34.77 28.94
CA ARG A 793 9.87 33.81 28.08
C ARG A 793 10.82 32.87 28.85
N PRO A 794 11.76 33.34 29.69
CA PRO A 794 12.57 32.46 30.52
C PRO A 794 11.73 31.76 31.61
N ALA A 795 10.74 32.42 32.20
CA ALA A 795 9.88 31.81 33.22
C ALA A 795 9.06 30.62 32.70
N SER A 796 8.53 30.73 31.48
CA SER A 796 7.86 29.62 30.80
C SER A 796 8.83 28.49 30.46
N ALA A 797 10.10 28.79 30.15
CA ALA A 797 11.12 27.76 29.93
C ALA A 797 11.44 27.00 31.23
N ASP A 798 11.62 27.71 32.35
CA ASP A 798 11.90 27.11 33.65
C ASP A 798 10.72 26.28 34.19
N LEU A 799 9.49 26.80 34.10
CA LEU A 799 8.27 26.05 34.45
C LEU A 799 8.13 24.78 33.60
N LYS A 800 8.54 24.86 32.33
CA LYS A 800 8.57 23.71 31.43
C LYS A 800 9.69 22.72 31.77
N LEU A 801 10.80 23.16 32.34
CA LEU A 801 11.83 22.24 32.87
C LEU A 801 11.30 21.45 34.07
N ILE A 802 10.48 22.05 34.93
CA ILE A 802 9.84 21.33 36.04
C ILE A 802 8.86 20.27 35.49
N SER A 803 8.09 20.58 34.46
CA SER A 803 7.17 19.61 33.84
C SER A 803 7.89 18.48 33.11
N VAL A 804 9.02 18.77 32.48
CA VAL A 804 9.98 17.81 31.90
C VAL A 804 10.49 16.82 32.95
N GLN A 805 10.92 17.32 34.12
CA GLN A 805 11.40 16.49 35.22
C GLN A 805 10.30 15.57 35.77
N LEU A 806 9.09 16.10 35.97
CA LEU A 806 7.94 15.31 36.41
C LEU A 806 7.61 14.19 35.40
N ARG A 807 7.58 14.51 34.10
CA ARG A 807 7.29 13.53 33.04
C ARG A 807 8.38 12.45 32.95
N LYS A 808 9.65 12.80 33.18
CA LYS A 808 10.75 11.83 33.24
C LYS A 808 10.57 10.83 34.37
N GLU A 809 10.33 11.30 35.60
CA GLU A 809 10.09 10.40 36.74
C GLU A 809 8.81 9.57 36.58
N THR A 810 7.77 10.15 35.96
CA THR A 810 6.53 9.43 35.64
C THR A 810 6.81 8.29 34.66
N LEU A 811 7.54 8.57 33.58
CA LEU A 811 7.91 7.56 32.58
C LEU A 811 8.69 6.39 33.21
N GLU A 812 9.65 6.67 34.09
CA GLU A 812 10.46 5.66 34.77
C GLU A 812 9.68 4.71 35.68
N ASN A 813 8.54 5.16 36.22
CA ASN A 813 7.65 4.41 37.11
C ASN A 813 6.35 3.97 36.42
N SER A 814 6.23 4.21 35.12
CA SER A 814 5.07 3.82 34.32
C SER A 814 5.09 2.32 34.01
N VAL A 815 3.96 1.76 33.56
CA VAL A 815 3.87 0.35 33.15
C VAL A 815 4.88 0.04 32.04
N LEU A 816 5.00 0.91 31.03
CA LEU A 816 6.00 0.76 29.97
C LEU A 816 7.43 0.91 30.51
N GLY A 817 7.65 1.81 31.48
CA GLY A 817 8.89 1.93 32.24
C GLY A 817 9.35 0.62 32.86
N TYR A 818 8.45 -0.04 33.60
CA TYR A 818 8.72 -1.34 34.22
C TYR A 818 8.96 -2.45 33.18
N LEU A 819 8.15 -2.52 32.13
CA LEU A 819 8.33 -3.50 31.05
C LEU A 819 9.68 -3.32 30.33
N GLY A 820 10.09 -2.08 30.05
CA GLY A 820 11.37 -1.77 29.44
C GLY A 820 12.55 -2.22 30.30
N LYS A 821 12.50 -1.97 31.61
CA LYS A 821 13.52 -2.41 32.59
C LYS A 821 13.53 -3.93 32.76
N ALA A 822 12.37 -4.59 32.67
CA ALA A 822 12.28 -6.05 32.75
C ALA A 822 12.91 -6.76 31.54
N MET A 823 12.96 -6.12 30.37
CA MET A 823 13.62 -6.66 29.17
C MET A 823 15.14 -6.48 29.16
N GLU A 824 15.66 -5.50 29.91
CA GLU A 824 17.07 -5.12 29.96
C GLU A 824 18.05 -6.28 30.26
N PRO A 825 17.75 -7.25 31.15
CA PRO A 825 18.66 -8.37 31.40
C PRO A 825 18.99 -9.22 30.17
N VAL A 826 18.06 -9.31 29.21
CA VAL A 826 18.24 -10.05 27.96
C VAL A 826 18.80 -9.11 26.88
N THR A 827 18.29 -7.88 26.80
CA THR A 827 18.65 -6.97 25.71
C THR A 827 19.97 -6.24 25.91
N LYS A 828 20.54 -6.22 27.13
CA LYS A 828 21.90 -5.71 27.39
C LYS A 828 22.98 -6.40 26.56
N TYR A 829 22.77 -7.67 26.16
CA TYR A 829 23.71 -8.40 25.29
C TYR A 829 23.73 -7.86 23.86
N ALA A 830 22.71 -7.10 23.47
CA ALA A 830 22.65 -6.35 22.22
C ALA A 830 22.93 -4.84 22.41
N GLY A 831 23.35 -4.40 23.61
CA GLY A 831 23.67 -3.00 23.89
C GLY A 831 22.44 -2.11 24.16
N PHE A 832 21.26 -2.67 24.37
CA PHE A 832 20.03 -1.87 24.53
C PHE A 832 19.76 -1.52 26.00
N ASP A 833 19.36 -0.26 26.22
CA ASP A 833 18.84 0.22 27.49
C ASP A 833 17.31 0.07 27.57
N TRP A 834 16.74 0.34 28.74
CA TRP A 834 15.29 0.26 28.96
C TRP A 834 14.50 1.26 28.09
N LYS A 835 15.11 2.40 27.69
CA LYS A 835 14.47 3.41 26.80
C LYS A 835 14.30 2.86 25.39
N VAL A 836 15.33 2.22 24.84
CA VAL A 836 15.28 1.52 23.55
C VAL A 836 14.29 0.36 23.61
N ASN A 837 14.24 -0.39 24.71
CA ASN A 837 13.25 -1.47 24.89
C ASN A 837 11.80 -0.96 24.81
N ILE A 838 11.48 0.18 25.43
CA ILE A 838 10.15 0.80 25.32
C ILE A 838 9.83 1.18 23.88
N ALA A 839 10.80 1.78 23.18
CA ALA A 839 10.63 2.12 21.77
C ALA A 839 10.40 0.89 20.90
N ILE A 840 11.11 -0.22 21.16
CA ILE A 840 10.94 -1.50 20.47
C ILE A 840 9.52 -2.05 20.68
N LEU A 841 8.99 -1.99 21.91
CA LEU A 841 7.61 -2.40 22.21
C LEU A 841 6.58 -1.57 21.43
N GLY A 842 6.76 -0.24 21.37
CA GLY A 842 5.93 0.62 20.53
C GLY A 842 6.02 0.28 19.05
N SER A 843 7.21 -0.08 18.57
CA SER A 843 7.48 -0.41 17.16
C SER A 843 6.75 -1.67 16.66
N PHE A 844 6.42 -2.60 17.56
CA PHE A 844 5.67 -3.81 17.22
C PHE A 844 4.27 -3.47 16.70
N ALA A 845 3.67 -2.44 17.28
CA ALA A 845 2.33 -2.06 16.94
C ALA A 845 2.29 -1.21 15.66
N ALA A 846 3.17 -0.20 15.56
CA ALA A 846 3.44 0.55 14.34
C ALA A 846 4.93 0.92 14.30
N LYS A 847 5.63 0.66 13.20
CA LYS A 847 7.10 0.83 13.14
C LYS A 847 7.49 2.31 13.27
N GLU A 848 6.65 3.20 12.76
CA GLU A 848 6.77 4.66 12.86
C GLU A 848 6.65 5.14 14.31
N ALA A 849 5.94 4.39 15.15
CA ALA A 849 5.84 4.68 16.57
C ALA A 849 7.20 4.56 17.26
N LEU A 850 8.19 3.87 16.69
CA LEU A 850 9.54 3.83 17.26
C LEU A 850 10.19 5.22 17.27
N VAL A 851 10.17 5.94 16.14
CA VAL A 851 10.73 7.31 16.06
C VAL A 851 9.94 8.25 16.95
N SER A 852 8.61 8.13 16.95
CA SER A 852 7.75 8.92 17.83
C SER A 852 8.01 8.63 19.31
N THR A 853 8.22 7.36 19.68
CA THR A 853 8.47 6.94 21.06
C THR A 853 9.86 7.35 21.51
N LEU A 854 10.91 7.17 20.69
CA LEU A 854 12.25 7.70 20.97
C LEU A 854 12.19 9.23 21.07
N GLY A 855 11.56 9.90 20.10
CA GLY A 855 11.33 11.34 20.11
C GLY A 855 10.59 11.81 21.35
N THR A 856 9.57 11.08 21.81
CA THR A 856 8.79 11.39 23.03
C THR A 856 9.64 11.17 24.28
N ILE A 857 10.30 10.02 24.41
CA ILE A 857 11.13 9.68 25.57
C ILE A 857 12.29 10.69 25.72
N TYR A 858 12.96 11.03 24.62
CA TYR A 858 14.08 11.98 24.64
C TYR A 858 13.62 13.45 24.59
N SER A 859 12.40 13.76 24.14
CA SER A 859 11.82 15.11 24.25
C SER A 859 11.24 15.40 25.62
N VAL A 860 10.77 14.38 26.35
CA VAL A 860 10.36 14.45 27.76
C VAL A 860 11.50 14.96 28.64
N GLU A 861 12.76 14.84 28.22
CA GLU A 861 13.94 15.38 28.90
C GLU A 861 14.24 16.86 28.55
N SER A 862 13.37 17.58 27.82
CA SER A 862 13.69 18.93 27.31
C SER A 862 12.54 19.95 27.17
N SER A 863 12.89 21.23 27.22
CA SER A 863 11.97 22.39 27.22
C SER A 863 11.38 22.79 25.85
N SER A 864 11.65 22.08 24.76
CA SER A 864 11.23 22.45 23.40
C SER A 864 10.12 21.55 22.84
N GLU A 865 9.05 22.15 22.31
CA GLU A 865 7.82 21.48 21.82
C GLU A 865 7.90 20.90 20.40
N ASP A 866 9.04 21.04 19.71
CA ASP A 866 9.18 20.63 18.31
C ASP A 866 9.93 19.30 18.21
N SER A 867 9.15 18.20 18.18
CA SER A 867 9.63 16.81 18.24
C SER A 867 10.34 16.31 16.96
N GLY A 868 10.33 17.09 15.88
CA GLY A 868 10.76 16.62 14.55
C GLY A 868 12.21 16.90 14.13
N LYS A 869 12.94 17.82 14.79
CA LYS A 869 14.26 18.28 14.30
C LYS A 869 15.38 18.37 15.35
N VAL A 870 15.14 17.95 16.61
CA VAL A 870 16.07 18.19 17.72
C VAL A 870 16.80 16.93 18.21
N LEU A 871 16.30 15.72 17.90
CA LEU A 871 16.97 14.47 18.31
C LEU A 871 18.37 14.33 17.68
N GLU A 872 18.51 14.76 16.42
CA GLU A 872 19.77 14.72 15.67
C GLU A 872 20.86 15.57 16.34
N ALA A 873 20.51 16.79 16.74
CA ALA A 873 21.44 17.71 17.41
C ALA A 873 21.90 17.19 18.80
N ARG A 874 21.00 16.53 19.56
CA ARG A 874 21.32 16.08 20.92
C ARG A 874 22.19 14.83 21.00
N ILE A 875 22.02 13.90 20.06
CA ILE A 875 22.86 12.71 20.02
C ILE A 875 24.26 13.09 19.49
N GLN A 876 24.35 14.09 18.60
CA GLN A 876 25.62 14.69 18.21
C GLN A 876 26.35 15.39 19.37
N ASP A 877 25.61 16.00 20.31
CA ASP A 877 26.15 16.59 21.55
C ASP A 877 26.53 15.55 22.64
N LYS A 878 26.43 14.24 22.36
CA LYS A 878 26.74 13.10 23.26
C LYS A 878 25.92 13.00 24.56
N GLU A 879 24.84 13.77 24.71
CA GLU A 879 24.04 13.76 25.95
C GLU A 879 23.31 12.44 26.23
N THR A 880 23.10 11.59 25.20
CA THR A 880 22.34 10.34 25.31
C THR A 880 23.19 9.09 25.56
N GLY A 881 24.51 9.17 25.39
CA GLY A 881 25.43 8.03 25.57
C GLY A 881 25.38 6.93 24.49
N LEU A 882 24.59 7.08 23.42
CA LEU A 882 24.50 6.11 22.31
C LEU A 882 25.73 6.19 21.39
N THR A 883 26.31 5.03 21.05
CA THR A 883 27.43 4.90 20.11
C THR A 883 26.96 4.60 18.68
N PRO A 884 27.82 4.77 17.65
CA PRO A 884 27.51 4.32 16.30
C PRO A 884 27.21 2.81 16.19
N LEU A 885 27.83 2.00 17.06
CA LEU A 885 27.59 0.56 17.13
C LEU A 885 26.18 0.26 17.66
N ASP A 886 25.72 1.00 18.68
CA ASP A 886 24.34 0.90 19.18
C ASP A 886 23.36 1.28 18.07
N GLY A 887 23.63 2.37 17.36
CA GLY A 887 22.83 2.81 16.22
C GLY A 887 22.68 1.72 15.15
N LEU A 888 23.80 1.13 14.71
CA LEU A 888 23.78 0.03 13.73
C LEU A 888 23.03 -1.20 14.25
N THR A 889 23.23 -1.56 15.52
CA THR A 889 22.59 -2.73 16.14
C THR A 889 21.08 -2.56 16.23
N ILE A 890 20.60 -1.37 16.64
CA ILE A 890 19.16 -1.06 16.66
C ILE A 890 18.60 -1.06 15.23
N MET A 891 19.32 -0.52 14.24
CA MET A 891 18.88 -0.57 12.85
C MET A 891 18.68 -2.01 12.35
N ILE A 892 19.63 -2.90 12.62
CA ILE A 892 19.55 -4.31 12.21
C ILE A 892 18.43 -5.04 12.94
N LEU A 893 18.25 -4.78 14.24
CA LEU A 893 17.11 -5.29 15.00
C LEU A 893 15.82 -4.89 14.30
N ILE A 894 15.59 -3.59 14.08
CA ILE A 894 14.36 -3.05 13.45
C ILE A 894 14.17 -3.55 12.02
N ALA A 895 15.26 -3.77 11.29
CA ALA A 895 15.25 -4.32 9.95
C ALA A 895 14.65 -5.73 9.91
N LEU A 896 14.99 -6.59 10.87
CA LEU A 896 14.48 -7.96 10.96
C LEU A 896 13.33 -8.13 11.97
N PHE A 897 12.91 -7.04 12.63
CA PHE A 897 11.88 -7.06 13.67
C PHE A 897 10.52 -7.50 13.11
N PRO A 898 9.68 -8.22 13.87
CA PRO A 898 8.38 -8.74 13.45
C PRO A 898 7.47 -7.75 12.73
N PRO A 899 6.51 -8.26 11.93
CA PRO A 899 5.53 -7.44 11.23
C PRO A 899 4.72 -6.54 12.17
N CYS A 900 4.24 -5.40 11.66
CA CYS A 900 3.29 -4.57 12.40
C CYS A 900 1.93 -5.29 12.56
N ILE A 901 1.10 -4.85 13.51
CA ILE A 901 -0.21 -5.48 13.79
C ILE A 901 -1.08 -5.59 12.52
N ALA A 902 -1.09 -4.57 11.67
CA ALA A 902 -1.83 -4.61 10.40
C ALA A 902 -1.38 -5.75 9.49
N THR A 903 -0.08 -6.04 9.47
CA THR A 903 0.50 -7.15 8.70
C THR A 903 0.20 -8.50 9.36
N VAL A 904 0.19 -8.58 10.69
CA VAL A 904 -0.24 -9.78 11.43
C VAL A 904 -1.70 -10.10 11.11
N MET A 905 -2.59 -9.11 11.09
CA MET A 905 -3.99 -9.27 10.69
C MET A 905 -4.13 -9.72 9.24
N ALA A 906 -3.41 -9.09 8.30
CA ALA A 906 -3.40 -9.51 6.90
C ALA A 906 -2.89 -10.96 6.76
N THR A 907 -1.83 -11.33 7.49
CA THR A 907 -1.29 -12.70 7.52
C THR A 907 -2.33 -13.69 8.02
N LYS A 908 -3.07 -13.36 9.09
CA LYS A 908 -4.18 -14.19 9.58
C LYS A 908 -5.27 -14.38 8.54
N THR A 909 -5.66 -13.30 7.85
CA THR A 909 -6.69 -13.36 6.79
C THR A 909 -6.22 -14.18 5.58
N GLU A 910 -4.95 -14.12 5.22
CA GLU A 910 -4.41 -14.86 4.07
C GLU A 910 -4.12 -16.33 4.37
N THR A 911 -3.59 -16.63 5.55
CA THR A 911 -3.24 -17.99 5.96
C THR A 911 -4.40 -18.77 6.58
N GLN A 912 -5.46 -18.07 7.01
CA GLN A 912 -6.61 -18.63 7.75
C GLN A 912 -6.20 -19.48 8.99
N SER A 913 -4.98 -19.29 9.50
CA SER A 913 -4.41 -20.10 10.58
C SER A 913 -3.75 -19.23 11.65
N VAL A 914 -4.15 -19.47 12.90
CA VAL A 914 -3.56 -18.78 14.07
C VAL A 914 -2.14 -19.27 14.33
N GLY A 915 -1.85 -20.56 14.09
CA GLY A 915 -0.51 -21.13 14.29
C GLY A 915 0.54 -20.49 13.39
N TRP A 916 0.25 -20.36 12.09
CA TRP A 916 1.14 -19.69 11.14
C TRP A 916 1.27 -18.18 11.41
N THR A 917 0.19 -17.55 11.89
CA THR A 917 0.22 -16.14 12.30
C THR A 917 1.11 -15.91 13.53
N LEU A 918 1.06 -16.81 14.51
CA LEU A 918 1.94 -16.71 15.68
C LEU A 918 3.40 -16.99 15.28
N PHE A 919 3.62 -17.99 14.43
CA PHE A 919 4.95 -18.29 13.90
C PHE A 919 5.56 -17.09 13.18
N SER A 920 4.80 -16.39 12.34
CA SER A 920 5.26 -15.21 11.59
C SER A 920 5.65 -14.02 12.47
N VAL A 921 5.24 -14.00 13.75
CA VAL A 921 5.65 -13.01 14.75
C VAL A 921 6.83 -13.51 15.59
N MET A 922 6.80 -14.77 16.02
CA MET A 922 7.82 -15.30 16.93
C MET A 922 9.17 -15.49 16.26
N TYR A 923 9.21 -16.02 15.03
CA TYR A 923 10.49 -16.32 14.38
C TYR A 923 11.31 -15.05 14.08
N PRO A 924 10.73 -13.91 13.61
CA PRO A 924 11.52 -12.69 13.38
C PRO A 924 12.00 -12.06 14.69
N VAL A 925 11.24 -12.19 15.79
CA VAL A 925 11.70 -11.72 17.12
C VAL A 925 12.99 -12.44 17.52
N VAL A 926 13.00 -13.76 17.40
CA VAL A 926 14.19 -14.57 17.72
C VAL A 926 15.33 -14.27 16.76
N LEU A 927 15.06 -14.26 15.45
CA LEU A 927 16.06 -14.00 14.42
C LEU A 927 16.69 -12.61 14.59
N SER A 928 15.88 -11.56 14.73
CA SER A 928 16.38 -10.18 14.90
C SER A 928 17.19 -10.02 16.18
N SER A 929 16.75 -10.63 17.29
CA SER A 929 17.48 -10.57 18.56
C SER A 929 18.84 -11.28 18.49
N LEU A 930 18.89 -12.47 17.89
CA LEU A 930 20.15 -13.21 17.71
C LEU A 930 21.13 -12.46 16.82
N VAL A 931 20.65 -11.91 15.70
CA VAL A 931 21.49 -11.14 14.77
C VAL A 931 21.97 -9.84 15.43
N ALA A 932 21.13 -9.15 16.20
CA ALA A 932 21.51 -7.94 16.92
C ALA A 932 22.59 -8.22 17.98
N VAL A 933 22.42 -9.27 18.80
CA VAL A 933 23.44 -9.69 19.77
C VAL A 933 24.76 -10.03 19.06
N LEU A 934 24.70 -10.78 17.96
CA LEU A 934 25.89 -11.15 17.20
C LEU A 934 26.64 -9.91 16.68
N VAL A 935 25.92 -8.95 16.08
CA VAL A 935 26.52 -7.71 15.56
C VAL A 935 27.15 -6.89 16.68
N PHE A 936 26.45 -6.72 17.81
CA PHE A 936 26.95 -5.93 18.93
C PHE A 936 28.21 -6.54 19.56
N GLN A 937 28.19 -7.85 19.82
CA GLN A 937 29.32 -8.54 20.43
C GLN A 937 30.53 -8.59 19.50
N LEU A 938 30.33 -8.83 18.20
CA LEU A 938 31.42 -8.75 17.22
C LEU A 938 31.97 -7.32 17.12
N GLY A 939 31.12 -6.31 17.09
CA GLY A 939 31.54 -4.91 17.09
C GLY A 939 32.44 -4.57 18.27
N ARG A 940 32.03 -4.96 19.49
CA ARG A 940 32.84 -4.79 20.69
C ARG A 940 34.16 -5.56 20.64
N LEU A 941 34.16 -6.78 20.10
CA LEU A 941 35.39 -7.57 19.91
C LEU A 941 36.38 -6.91 18.94
N PHE A 942 35.88 -6.20 17.93
CA PHE A 942 36.69 -5.41 17.01
C PHE A 942 37.10 -4.03 17.57
N GLY A 943 36.72 -3.70 18.81
CA GLY A 943 37.10 -2.47 19.50
C GLY A 943 36.24 -1.25 19.18
N PHE A 944 35.03 -1.45 18.64
CA PHE A 944 34.04 -0.38 18.40
C PHE A 944 33.16 -0.07 19.61
#